data_AF-A0A1X4G3P5-F1
#
_entry.id   AF-A0A1X4G3P5-F1
#
_cell.length_a   1.000
_cell.length_b   1.000
_cell.length_c   1.000
_cell.angle_alpha   90.00
_cell.angle_beta   90.00
_cell.angle_gamma   90.00
#
_symmetry.space_group_name_H-M   'P 1'
#
loop_
_entity.id
_entity.type
_entity.pdbx_description
1 polymer ?
#
loop_
_entity_poly.entity_id
_entity_poly.type
_entity_poly.pdbx_seq_one_letter_code
_entity_poly.pdbx_strand_id
1 'polypeptide(L)'
;MFHPALPPNLPPAYKHIQPQSNYYSAENKTGNTIQFYSRPVNKAIATPRLEFTTSVQPSATGSQVQPRIVEVLSDKQEYDTNRRVVTALGKVTVKFDGAIVNADRLQVNLDNLIAVGEGNVVITRGSQILRGERFTYNFIQDTGNLENARGEIYLPSVGSDLDFSPGRERNPSAVSNLPSERIIANQPISQVTSPGGIDVNLGGRVDASNVPVTASGGALNRARFEAQRVDFYPRGWEAEDVRITNDPFSPPELELRASKVRLRQESPLVDRVTTQRQRLVFDQNFALPIPIGRRKIDRRKRDIYPFIVAPGFDNGQRGGFYVERSFTLLDTETTRWSVTPEFFVQKSIENSSNVTDLFGVKTKINSTLGPRTSIEGAGELTSLNLDKLEDHSRGSVRLKQAVGKENPYTLNLEYSYRDRLYNGTLGFQTVQSSVGGLISSPLIPLGKSGINLNFQGGGQYINSNTDRPSLLSPQRQNDRVSLGRLQASASLGSGLLLWEGKPLPATPKQGLKYTSNPVVPYLRAIASVTGTTSYYTSGDEQSSLIGTVGLVGQVGHFSRSLFDYTGFNISYSQGFNTGTSPFLFDRFVDNKVISAGISQQIYGPFRFGFQTAINVDTGKASNTDYIIEYNRRTYGVSLRYSPTLQIGTFMIRISDFNWVGGADPFSLEEVKPVVGGVRQD
;
A
#
# COMPACT_ATOMS: atom_id res chain seq x y z
N MET A 1 -117.00 -0.29 1.96
CA MET A 1 -117.47 0.08 3.31
C MET A 1 -116.47 1.06 3.91
N PHE A 2 -116.97 2.18 4.46
CA PHE A 2 -116.35 3.14 5.38
C PHE A 2 -114.87 3.59 5.21
N HIS A 3 -114.75 4.88 4.84
CA HIS A 3 -113.76 5.88 5.31
C HIS A 3 -113.74 6.02 6.86
N PRO A 4 -112.85 6.83 7.51
CA PRO A 4 -111.83 7.77 7.02
C PRO A 4 -110.39 7.26 7.37
N ALA A 5 -109.27 8.00 7.48
CA ALA A 5 -108.98 9.45 7.56
C ALA A 5 -107.67 9.85 6.84
N LEU A 6 -106.94 10.88 7.33
CA LEU A 6 -105.88 11.63 6.62
C LEU A 6 -104.62 11.91 7.50
N PRO A 7 -103.47 12.28 6.87
CA PRO A 7 -102.16 12.54 7.51
C PRO A 7 -102.02 14.08 7.81
N PRO A 8 -100.86 14.78 8.02
CA PRO A 8 -99.49 14.59 7.47
C PRO A 8 -98.27 14.83 8.41
N ASN A 9 -97.09 14.30 8.03
CA ASN A 9 -95.95 15.19 7.69
C ASN A 9 -94.83 14.51 6.87
N LEU A 10 -94.46 15.25 5.83
CA LEU A 10 -93.48 15.05 4.75
C LEU A 10 -92.00 14.97 5.22
N PRO A 11 -91.01 14.75 4.32
CA PRO A 11 -90.85 13.75 3.24
C PRO A 11 -89.42 13.08 3.33
N PRO A 12 -88.91 12.31 2.34
CA PRO A 12 -87.96 11.22 2.63
C PRO A 12 -86.53 11.41 2.09
N ALA A 13 -85.63 10.48 2.47
CA ALA A 13 -84.76 9.68 1.58
C ALA A 13 -83.47 9.22 2.30
N TYR A 14 -83.36 7.92 2.54
CA TYR A 14 -82.07 7.29 2.85
C TYR A 14 -81.14 7.38 1.62
N LYS A 15 -79.92 7.88 1.80
CA LYS A 15 -78.80 7.69 0.87
C LYS A 15 -77.84 6.66 1.45
N HIS A 16 -77.36 5.74 0.61
CA HIS A 16 -76.24 4.85 0.93
C HIS A 16 -75.01 5.66 1.36
N ILE A 17 -74.27 5.14 2.35
CA ILE A 17 -72.91 5.60 2.67
C ILE A 17 -71.98 4.40 2.58
N GLN A 18 -71.08 4.43 1.61
CA GLN A 18 -69.89 3.57 1.59
C GLN A 18 -68.83 4.15 2.54
N PRO A 19 -68.04 3.31 3.25
CA PRO A 19 -66.84 3.80 3.93
C PRO A 19 -65.76 4.15 2.89
N GLN A 20 -65.33 5.41 2.86
CA GLN A 20 -64.25 5.87 1.97
C GLN A 20 -62.88 5.37 2.43
N SER A 21 -62.10 4.84 1.49
CA SER A 21 -60.69 4.48 1.68
C SER A 21 -59.77 5.68 1.43
N ASN A 22 -59.19 6.23 2.50
CA ASN A 22 -58.26 7.37 2.40
C ASN A 22 -56.82 6.92 2.08
N TYR A 23 -56.58 6.56 0.81
CA TYR A 23 -55.24 6.37 0.26
C TYR A 23 -54.93 7.47 -0.75
N TYR A 24 -53.83 8.21 -0.56
CA TYR A 24 -53.30 9.13 -1.56
C TYR A 24 -52.23 8.41 -2.39
N SER A 25 -52.59 7.99 -3.61
CA SER A 25 -51.67 7.42 -4.60
C SER A 25 -51.48 8.41 -5.75
N ALA A 26 -50.29 8.99 -5.87
CA ALA A 26 -49.95 9.89 -6.96
C ALA A 26 -49.23 9.12 -8.09
N GLU A 27 -49.98 8.67 -9.09
CA GLU A 27 -49.40 8.21 -10.36
C GLU A 27 -49.23 9.41 -11.31
N ASN A 28 -47.99 9.80 -11.60
CA ASN A 28 -47.67 10.78 -12.66
C ASN A 28 -46.29 10.51 -13.24
N LYS A 29 -46.12 10.74 -14.55
CA LYS A 29 -44.93 10.34 -15.35
C LYS A 29 -43.67 11.21 -15.16
N THR A 30 -43.59 11.99 -14.09
CA THR A 30 -42.44 12.85 -13.75
C THR A 30 -42.18 12.76 -12.26
N GLY A 31 -40.97 12.37 -11.87
CA GLY A 31 -40.66 11.92 -10.50
C GLY A 31 -41.06 12.90 -9.39
N ASN A 32 -41.72 12.37 -8.36
CA ASN A 32 -42.15 13.13 -7.19
C ASN A 32 -40.96 13.38 -6.25
N THR A 33 -40.70 14.66 -5.93
CA THR A 33 -39.74 15.05 -4.88
C THR A 33 -40.50 15.35 -3.59
N ILE A 34 -40.15 14.68 -2.49
CA ILE A 34 -40.52 15.12 -1.14
C ILE A 34 -39.26 15.63 -0.43
N GLN A 35 -39.34 16.84 0.15
CA GLN A 35 -38.32 17.41 1.03
C GLN A 35 -38.79 17.31 2.49
N PHE A 36 -37.94 16.75 3.37
CA PHE A 36 -38.14 16.76 4.81
C PHE A 36 -37.17 17.73 5.49
N TYR A 37 -37.63 18.50 6.48
CA TYR A 37 -36.80 19.45 7.22
C TYR A 37 -36.58 19.01 8.66
N SER A 38 -35.33 18.85 9.09
CA SER A 38 -34.98 18.68 10.50
C SER A 38 -35.28 19.97 11.29
N ARG A 39 -36.09 19.89 12.35
CA ARG A 39 -36.43 21.08 13.15
C ARG A 39 -35.25 21.56 14.01
N PRO A 40 -35.01 22.87 14.14
CA PRO A 40 -34.16 23.38 15.21
C PRO A 40 -34.82 23.12 16.57
N VAL A 41 -34.03 22.68 17.54
CA VAL A 41 -34.47 22.44 18.91
C VAL A 41 -34.63 23.78 19.63
N ASN A 42 -35.78 24.45 19.43
CA ASN A 42 -36.48 25.34 20.39
C ASN A 42 -37.58 26.19 19.72
N LYS A 43 -38.79 25.64 19.55
CA LYS A 43 -40.10 26.29 19.84
C LYS A 43 -41.28 25.39 19.43
N ALA A 44 -42.48 25.79 19.85
CA ALA A 44 -43.74 25.05 19.97
C ALA A 44 -44.18 24.14 18.81
N ILE A 45 -45.08 23.22 19.15
CA ILE A 45 -45.66 22.19 18.29
C ILE A 45 -46.44 22.82 17.11
N ALA A 46 -45.91 22.64 15.91
CA ALA A 46 -46.66 22.72 14.65
C ALA A 46 -46.47 21.41 13.86
N THR A 47 -47.43 21.07 13.00
CA THR A 47 -47.43 19.85 12.17
C THR A 47 -46.31 19.90 11.12
N PRO A 48 -45.62 18.78 10.77
CA PRO A 48 -44.73 18.77 9.60
C PRO A 48 -45.52 19.15 8.34
N ARG A 49 -45.00 20.12 7.57
CA ARG A 49 -45.59 20.54 6.29
C ARG A 49 -44.92 19.75 5.17
N LEU A 50 -45.68 18.90 4.49
CA LEU A 50 -45.29 18.33 3.20
C LEU A 50 -45.49 19.42 2.14
N GLU A 51 -44.42 19.81 1.44
CA GLU A 51 -44.50 20.72 0.30
C GLU A 51 -44.08 19.97 -0.97
N PHE A 52 -44.98 19.94 -1.96
CA PHE A 52 -44.69 19.49 -3.31
C PHE A 52 -44.33 20.73 -4.13
N THR A 53 -43.06 20.91 -4.47
CA THR A 53 -42.58 22.10 -5.18
C THR A 53 -42.13 21.76 -6.60
N THR A 54 -42.62 22.53 -7.57
CA THR A 54 -42.10 22.59 -8.92
C THR A 54 -41.50 23.98 -9.15
N SER A 55 -40.27 24.03 -9.68
CA SER A 55 -39.40 25.20 -9.91
C SER A 55 -38.57 25.71 -8.71
N VAL A 56 -37.41 26.28 -9.04
CA VAL A 56 -36.34 26.69 -8.12
C VAL A 56 -36.05 28.17 -8.32
N GLN A 57 -35.95 28.95 -7.23
CA GLN A 57 -35.39 30.31 -7.27
C GLN A 57 -34.60 30.59 -5.97
N PRO A 58 -33.42 31.24 -6.03
CA PRO A 58 -32.46 31.22 -4.92
C PRO A 58 -32.66 32.40 -3.93
N SER A 59 -32.32 32.18 -2.66
CA SER A 59 -32.36 33.22 -1.61
C SER A 59 -31.12 33.21 -0.70
N ALA A 60 -30.45 34.35 -0.69
CA ALA A 60 -29.65 35.01 0.36
C ALA A 60 -28.86 34.21 1.42
N THR A 61 -27.59 34.58 1.55
CA THR A 61 -26.67 34.19 2.64
C THR A 61 -27.11 34.65 4.03
N GLY A 62 -27.16 33.71 4.96
CA GLY A 62 -27.13 33.96 6.41
C GLY A 62 -26.75 32.68 7.15
N SER A 63 -25.88 32.77 8.16
CA SER A 63 -25.40 31.61 8.93
C SER A 63 -26.46 31.08 9.90
N GLN A 64 -27.52 30.48 9.36
CA GLN A 64 -28.42 29.61 10.10
C GLN A 64 -27.93 28.16 9.95
N VAL A 65 -28.21 27.32 10.96
CA VAL A 65 -28.09 25.87 10.80
C VAL A 65 -29.09 25.47 9.72
N GLN A 66 -28.61 25.18 8.50
CA GLN A 66 -29.49 24.78 7.42
C GLN A 66 -30.31 23.55 7.87
N PRO A 67 -31.64 23.55 7.68
CA PRO A 67 -32.42 22.36 7.96
C PRO A 67 -31.90 21.24 7.06
N ARG A 68 -31.58 20.08 7.64
CA ARG A 68 -31.14 18.92 6.85
C ARG A 68 -32.28 18.50 5.93
N ILE A 69 -32.12 18.74 4.64
CA ILE A 69 -33.07 18.33 3.60
C ILE A 69 -32.78 16.87 3.26
N VAL A 70 -33.77 16.01 3.47
CA VAL A 70 -33.82 14.67 2.86
C VAL A 70 -34.69 14.80 1.62
N GLU A 71 -34.12 14.57 0.43
CA GLU A 71 -34.88 14.48 -0.82
C GLU A 71 -35.18 13.01 -1.15
N VAL A 72 -36.44 12.64 -1.39
CA VAL A 72 -36.83 11.30 -1.86
C VAL A 72 -37.50 11.38 -3.23
N LEU A 73 -36.99 10.59 -4.17
CA LEU A 73 -37.48 10.39 -5.55
C LEU A 73 -37.80 8.91 -5.74
N SER A 74 -38.91 8.57 -6.42
CA SER A 74 -39.26 7.19 -6.79
C SER A 74 -40.35 7.13 -7.86
N ASP A 75 -40.61 5.94 -8.42
CA ASP A 75 -41.67 5.69 -9.41
C ASP A 75 -43.08 5.80 -8.76
N LYS A 76 -43.25 5.32 -7.52
CA LYS A 76 -44.48 5.48 -6.71
C LYS A 76 -44.16 5.95 -5.28
N GLN A 77 -45.04 6.77 -4.72
CA GLN A 77 -45.00 7.22 -3.32
C GLN A 77 -46.40 7.16 -2.69
N GLU A 78 -46.46 6.78 -1.43
CA GLU A 78 -47.68 6.62 -0.63
C GLU A 78 -47.43 7.15 0.79
N TYR A 79 -48.42 7.84 1.37
CA TYR A 79 -48.33 8.37 2.74
C TYR A 79 -49.49 7.87 3.60
N ASP A 80 -49.15 7.10 4.63
CA ASP A 80 -50.09 6.68 5.68
C ASP A 80 -50.19 7.78 6.73
N THR A 81 -51.33 8.47 6.78
CA THR A 81 -51.61 9.58 7.71
C THR A 81 -51.76 9.13 9.17
N ASN A 82 -52.16 7.87 9.42
CA ASN A 82 -52.37 7.34 10.76
C ASN A 82 -51.06 6.88 11.39
N ARG A 83 -50.21 6.22 10.61
CA ARG A 83 -48.87 5.75 11.05
C ARG A 83 -47.77 6.78 10.83
N ARG A 84 -48.07 7.86 10.09
CA ARG A 84 -47.12 8.89 9.63
C ARG A 84 -45.90 8.28 8.95
N VAL A 85 -46.14 7.31 8.06
CA VAL A 85 -45.11 6.61 7.29
C VAL A 85 -45.24 6.98 5.81
N VAL A 86 -44.15 7.45 5.22
CA VAL A 86 -43.99 7.57 3.76
C VAL A 86 -43.39 6.27 3.24
N THR A 87 -44.03 5.64 2.26
CA THR A 87 -43.50 4.47 1.55
C THR A 87 -43.24 4.84 0.09
N ALA A 88 -42.01 4.66 -0.36
CA ALA A 88 -41.57 4.86 -1.73
C ALA A 88 -41.19 3.52 -2.37
N LEU A 89 -41.60 3.31 -3.62
CA LEU A 89 -41.45 2.06 -4.37
C LEU A 89 -40.98 2.36 -5.79
N GLY A 90 -40.06 1.53 -6.30
CA GLY A 90 -39.53 1.61 -7.66
C GLY A 90 -38.47 2.71 -7.81
N LYS A 91 -37.24 2.31 -8.15
CA LYS A 91 -36.08 3.18 -8.42
C LYS A 91 -35.89 4.28 -7.37
N VAL A 92 -36.06 3.94 -6.09
CA VAL A 92 -35.98 4.93 -5.03
C VAL A 92 -34.58 5.53 -4.99
N THR A 93 -34.50 6.85 -5.01
CA THR A 93 -33.26 7.63 -4.84
C THR A 93 -33.48 8.62 -3.70
N VAL A 94 -32.67 8.49 -2.65
CA VAL A 94 -32.62 9.41 -1.51
C VAL A 94 -31.34 10.22 -1.59
N LYS A 95 -31.42 11.54 -1.39
CA LYS A 95 -30.24 12.39 -1.17
C LYS A 95 -30.26 12.94 0.24
N PHE A 96 -29.15 12.80 0.95
CA PHE A 96 -28.99 13.27 2.32
C PHE A 96 -27.50 13.46 2.66
N ASP A 97 -27.13 14.59 3.26
CA ASP A 97 -25.76 14.86 3.78
C ASP A 97 -24.62 14.59 2.76
N GLY A 98 -24.85 14.87 1.48
CA GLY A 98 -23.89 14.61 0.40
C GLY A 98 -23.73 13.13 0.01
N ALA A 99 -24.53 12.23 0.59
CA ALA A 99 -24.67 10.85 0.18
C ALA A 99 -25.92 10.63 -0.70
N ILE A 100 -25.84 9.67 -1.61
CA ILE A 100 -26.94 9.21 -2.46
C ILE A 100 -27.24 7.74 -2.12
N VAL A 101 -28.47 7.43 -1.73
CA VAL A 101 -28.93 6.05 -1.46
C VAL A 101 -29.93 5.64 -2.53
N ASN A 102 -29.66 4.56 -3.22
CA ASN A 102 -30.59 3.91 -4.15
C ASN A 102 -31.18 2.67 -3.48
N ALA A 103 -32.46 2.36 -3.70
CA ALA A 103 -33.11 1.11 -3.27
C ALA A 103 -34.33 0.77 -4.14
N ASP A 104 -34.85 -0.45 -4.04
CA ASP A 104 -36.11 -0.85 -4.69
C ASP A 104 -37.33 -0.35 -3.90
N ARG A 105 -37.20 -0.32 -2.56
CA ARG A 105 -38.23 0.13 -1.60
C ARG A 105 -37.60 0.97 -0.49
N LEU A 106 -38.32 1.98 -0.02
CA LEU A 106 -37.96 2.77 1.14
C LEU A 106 -39.21 3.05 1.99
N GLN A 107 -39.09 2.96 3.31
CA GLN A 107 -40.07 3.46 4.26
C GLN A 107 -39.42 4.51 5.17
N VAL A 108 -40.10 5.62 5.41
CA VAL A 108 -39.65 6.68 6.34
C VAL A 108 -40.77 6.95 7.33
N ASN A 109 -40.53 6.72 8.62
CA ASN A 109 -41.44 7.14 9.68
C ASN A 109 -41.14 8.61 10.06
N LEU A 110 -42.15 9.47 10.03
CA LEU A 110 -41.98 10.92 10.21
C LEU A 110 -41.98 11.37 11.68
N ASP A 111 -42.39 10.52 12.62
CA ASP A 111 -42.37 10.84 14.05
C ASP A 111 -40.99 10.62 14.68
N ASN A 112 -40.27 9.57 14.25
CA ASN A 112 -38.93 9.23 14.75
C ASN A 112 -37.80 9.43 13.72
N LEU A 113 -38.15 9.82 12.47
CA LEU A 113 -37.23 10.01 11.35
C LEU A 113 -36.28 8.81 11.15
N ILE A 114 -36.85 7.60 11.17
CA ILE A 114 -36.15 6.37 10.77
C ILE A 114 -36.53 6.02 9.33
N ALA A 115 -35.53 5.92 8.47
CA ALA A 115 -35.61 5.35 7.14
C ALA A 115 -35.21 3.87 7.14
N VAL A 116 -35.94 3.04 6.39
CA VAL A 116 -35.63 1.63 6.11
C VAL A 116 -35.67 1.45 4.59
N GLY A 117 -34.52 1.21 3.97
CA GLY A 117 -34.38 0.84 2.56
C GLY A 117 -34.21 -0.66 2.39
N GLU A 118 -34.89 -1.25 1.41
CA GLU A 118 -34.88 -2.69 1.12
C GLU A 118 -34.75 -2.93 -0.39
N GLY A 119 -33.95 -3.94 -0.77
CA GLY A 119 -33.74 -4.35 -2.16
C GLY A 119 -32.71 -3.49 -2.89
N ASN A 120 -31.66 -4.16 -3.42
CA ASN A 120 -30.60 -3.56 -4.24
C ASN A 120 -30.04 -2.24 -3.69
N VAL A 121 -29.78 -2.17 -2.38
CA VAL A 121 -29.35 -0.92 -1.75
C VAL A 121 -27.95 -0.55 -2.23
N VAL A 122 -27.78 0.68 -2.74
CA VAL A 122 -26.48 1.25 -3.13
C VAL A 122 -26.32 2.63 -2.50
N ILE A 123 -25.30 2.79 -1.66
CA ILE A 123 -24.95 4.04 -0.99
C ILE A 123 -23.65 4.56 -1.61
N THR A 124 -23.71 5.76 -2.20
CA THR A 124 -22.56 6.45 -2.80
C THR A 124 -22.25 7.71 -2.00
N ARG A 125 -21.00 7.87 -1.55
CA ARG A 125 -20.50 9.09 -0.88
C ARG A 125 -19.05 9.35 -1.29
N GLY A 126 -18.76 10.52 -1.88
CA GLY A 126 -17.44 10.80 -2.45
C GLY A 126 -17.09 9.79 -3.54
N SER A 127 -15.94 9.11 -3.43
CA SER A 127 -15.56 8.02 -4.33
C SER A 127 -15.85 6.61 -3.77
N GLN A 128 -16.61 6.50 -2.68
CA GLN A 128 -16.87 5.22 -2.01
C GLN A 128 -18.26 4.70 -2.40
N ILE A 129 -18.35 3.41 -2.77
CA ILE A 129 -19.58 2.75 -3.18
C ILE A 129 -19.82 1.54 -2.29
N LEU A 130 -20.86 1.62 -1.46
CA LEU A 130 -21.31 0.55 -0.57
C LEU A 130 -22.61 -0.05 -1.14
N ARG A 131 -22.78 -1.36 -0.99
CA ARG A 131 -23.97 -2.10 -1.45
C ARG A 131 -24.47 -3.00 -0.32
N GLY A 132 -25.76 -3.28 -0.27
CA GLY A 132 -26.34 -4.24 0.68
C GLY A 132 -27.79 -4.59 0.36
N GLU A 133 -28.40 -5.39 1.22
CA GLU A 133 -29.78 -5.88 1.01
C GLU A 133 -30.81 -5.02 1.75
N ARG A 134 -30.47 -4.57 2.95
CA ARG A 134 -31.29 -3.74 3.83
C ARG A 134 -30.44 -2.66 4.49
N PHE A 135 -30.97 -1.45 4.56
CA PHE A 135 -30.36 -0.30 5.21
C PHE A 135 -31.36 0.35 6.17
N THR A 136 -30.96 0.60 7.41
CA THR A 136 -31.75 1.40 8.37
C THR A 136 -30.96 2.63 8.76
N TYR A 137 -31.60 3.79 8.85
CA TYR A 137 -30.94 5.02 9.29
C TYR A 137 -31.87 5.90 10.12
N ASN A 138 -31.36 6.44 11.22
CA ASN A 138 -32.04 7.37 12.11
C ASN A 138 -31.45 8.77 11.92
N PHE A 139 -32.20 9.66 11.28
CA PHE A 139 -31.75 11.03 10.95
C PHE A 139 -31.62 11.95 12.18
N ILE A 140 -32.14 11.56 13.34
CA ILE A 140 -32.01 12.31 14.62
C ILE A 140 -30.71 11.93 15.33
N GLN A 141 -30.37 10.64 15.32
CA GLN A 141 -29.22 10.09 16.06
C GLN A 141 -27.94 10.01 15.21
N ASP A 142 -28.04 10.21 13.90
CA ASP A 142 -26.97 9.97 12.92
C ASP A 142 -26.36 8.56 13.07
N THR A 143 -27.23 7.57 13.27
CA THR A 143 -26.91 6.15 13.39
C THR A 143 -27.65 5.33 12.35
N GLY A 144 -27.08 4.20 11.94
CA GLY A 144 -27.74 3.30 11.00
C GLY A 144 -27.06 1.94 10.90
N ASN A 145 -27.66 1.04 10.12
CA ASN A 145 -27.06 -0.25 9.77
C ASN A 145 -27.20 -0.56 8.27
N LEU A 146 -26.31 -1.40 7.76
CA LEU A 146 -26.35 -2.00 6.43
C LEU A 146 -26.11 -3.50 6.56
N GLU A 147 -27.04 -4.31 6.07
CA GLU A 147 -27.01 -5.78 6.13
C GLU A 147 -26.51 -6.36 4.80
N ASN A 148 -25.70 -7.42 4.88
CA ASN A 148 -25.01 -8.06 3.77
C ASN A 148 -24.21 -7.05 2.91
N ALA A 149 -23.43 -6.23 3.61
CA ALA A 149 -22.67 -5.13 3.07
C ALA A 149 -21.50 -5.61 2.20
N ARG A 150 -21.35 -5.06 1.00
CA ARG A 150 -20.18 -5.26 0.14
C ARG A 150 -19.85 -4.00 -0.65
N GLY A 151 -18.62 -3.85 -1.14
CA GLY A 151 -18.27 -2.70 -1.97
C GLY A 151 -16.79 -2.57 -2.31
N GLU A 152 -16.49 -1.48 -3.02
CA GLU A 152 -15.13 -1.07 -3.35
C GLU A 152 -14.75 0.19 -2.54
N ILE A 153 -13.57 0.16 -1.94
CA ILE A 153 -13.00 1.21 -1.13
C ILE A 153 -11.76 1.75 -1.85
N TYR A 154 -11.75 3.06 -2.12
CA TYR A 154 -10.56 3.76 -2.57
C TYR A 154 -9.80 4.28 -1.35
N LEU A 155 -8.72 3.58 -1.00
CA LEU A 155 -7.94 3.79 0.23
C LEU A 155 -7.35 5.21 0.38
N PRO A 156 -6.89 5.89 -0.68
CA PRO A 156 -6.33 7.24 -0.55
C PRO A 156 -7.33 8.33 -0.09
N SER A 157 -8.63 8.18 -0.31
CA SER A 157 -9.67 9.16 0.11
C SER A 157 -10.67 8.64 1.13
N VAL A 158 -10.61 7.35 1.52
CA VAL A 158 -11.59 6.73 2.42
C VAL A 158 -11.80 7.51 3.72
N GLY A 159 -10.72 8.08 4.30
CA GLY A 159 -10.80 8.86 5.53
C GLY A 159 -11.53 10.20 5.37
N SER A 160 -11.48 10.85 4.19
CA SER A 160 -12.24 12.08 3.91
C SER A 160 -13.65 11.81 3.41
N ASP A 161 -13.86 10.69 2.72
CA ASP A 161 -15.15 10.37 2.10
C ASP A 161 -16.11 9.67 3.07
N LEU A 162 -15.60 8.94 4.06
CA LEU A 162 -16.36 8.32 5.16
C LEU A 162 -16.32 9.15 6.47
N ASP A 163 -16.09 10.46 6.38
CA ASP A 163 -16.22 11.39 7.49
C ASP A 163 -17.69 11.85 7.61
N PHE A 164 -18.39 11.42 8.67
CA PHE A 164 -19.80 11.73 8.93
C PHE A 164 -19.98 12.97 9.85
N SER A 165 -18.92 13.78 10.02
CA SER A 165 -18.96 14.97 10.89
C SER A 165 -19.90 16.06 10.34
N PRO A 166 -20.87 16.57 11.14
CA PRO A 166 -21.79 17.62 10.69
C PRO A 166 -21.07 18.91 10.27
N GLY A 167 -21.55 19.55 9.20
CA GLY A 167 -21.13 20.90 8.80
C GLY A 167 -20.05 20.98 7.70
N ARG A 168 -19.62 19.85 7.13
CA ARG A 168 -18.84 19.84 5.88
C ARG A 168 -19.76 19.69 4.67
N GLU A 169 -20.39 20.78 4.25
CA GLU A 169 -21.06 20.84 2.94
C GLU A 169 -20.02 20.63 1.83
N ARG A 170 -19.98 19.42 1.26
CA ARG A 170 -19.27 19.15 0.02
C ARG A 170 -20.30 19.24 -1.10
N ASN A 171 -20.16 20.24 -1.98
CA ASN A 171 -21.02 20.37 -3.15
C ASN A 171 -21.09 19.02 -3.89
N PRO A 172 -22.28 18.43 -4.10
CA PRO A 172 -22.45 17.19 -4.85
C PRO A 172 -22.37 17.47 -6.37
N SER A 173 -21.27 18.10 -6.78
CA SER A 173 -20.94 18.36 -8.18
C SER A 173 -20.13 17.18 -8.72
N ALA A 174 -20.72 16.47 -9.69
CA ALA A 174 -20.11 15.37 -10.45
C ALA A 174 -19.91 14.01 -9.74
N VAL A 175 -20.97 13.50 -9.09
CA VAL A 175 -21.35 12.09 -9.28
C VAL A 175 -22.83 12.05 -9.65
N SER A 176 -23.13 12.25 -10.93
CA SER A 176 -24.46 11.98 -11.44
C SER A 176 -24.65 10.46 -11.52
N ASN A 177 -25.83 9.98 -11.12
CA ASN A 177 -26.29 8.61 -11.40
C ASN A 177 -26.43 8.41 -12.92
N LEU A 178 -25.32 8.27 -13.64
CA LEU A 178 -25.31 7.86 -15.02
C LEU A 178 -25.68 6.36 -15.07
N PRO A 179 -26.59 5.93 -15.96
CA PRO A 179 -26.86 4.51 -16.17
C PRO A 179 -25.59 3.69 -16.42
N SER A 180 -24.54 4.32 -16.95
CA SER A 180 -23.21 3.72 -17.13
C SER A 180 -22.61 3.14 -15.85
N GLU A 181 -22.84 3.68 -14.65
CA GLU A 181 -22.25 3.09 -13.43
C GLU A 181 -22.88 1.75 -13.06
N ARG A 182 -24.21 1.63 -13.21
CA ARG A 182 -24.90 0.34 -13.04
C ARG A 182 -24.51 -0.64 -14.15
N ILE A 183 -24.30 -0.15 -15.37
CA ILE A 183 -23.84 -0.98 -16.51
C ILE A 183 -22.40 -1.46 -16.27
N ILE A 184 -21.48 -0.61 -15.85
CA ILE A 184 -20.09 -0.95 -15.50
C ILE A 184 -20.06 -1.95 -14.33
N ALA A 185 -20.88 -1.74 -13.29
CA ALA A 185 -20.99 -2.70 -12.19
C ALA A 185 -21.59 -4.06 -12.59
N ASN A 186 -22.25 -4.14 -13.76
CA ASN A 186 -22.75 -5.38 -14.35
C ASN A 186 -21.87 -5.89 -15.50
N GLN A 187 -20.76 -5.21 -15.82
CA GLN A 187 -19.76 -5.69 -16.78
C GLN A 187 -18.74 -6.59 -16.08
N PRO A 188 -18.27 -7.65 -16.75
CA PRO A 188 -17.21 -8.50 -16.23
C PRO A 188 -15.91 -7.69 -16.06
N ILE A 189 -15.13 -8.09 -15.07
CA ILE A 189 -13.85 -7.45 -14.74
C ILE A 189 -12.92 -7.42 -15.96
N SER A 190 -12.45 -6.23 -16.29
CA SER A 190 -11.58 -5.95 -17.43
C SER A 190 -10.51 -4.91 -17.07
N GLN A 191 -9.52 -4.76 -17.97
CA GLN A 191 -8.42 -3.78 -17.83
C GLN A 191 -7.64 -3.91 -16.51
N VAL A 192 -7.49 -5.14 -16.00
CA VAL A 192 -6.75 -5.41 -14.76
C VAL A 192 -5.27 -5.06 -14.94
N THR A 193 -4.77 -4.16 -14.11
CA THR A 193 -3.38 -3.69 -14.08
C THR A 193 -2.87 -3.63 -12.65
N SER A 194 -1.59 -3.94 -12.42
CA SER A 194 -0.98 -3.84 -11.09
C SER A 194 0.06 -2.70 -11.08
N PRO A 195 -0.25 -1.55 -10.43
CA PRO A 195 0.66 -0.39 -10.38
C PRO A 195 1.83 -0.58 -9.40
N GLY A 196 1.95 -1.73 -8.75
CA GLY A 196 2.96 -2.02 -7.73
C GLY A 196 2.39 -2.89 -6.62
N GLY A 197 2.76 -2.56 -5.38
CA GLY A 197 2.29 -3.27 -4.19
C GLY A 197 2.89 -2.67 -2.92
N ILE A 198 2.81 -3.42 -1.83
CA ILE A 198 3.58 -3.22 -0.59
C ILE A 198 4.62 -4.33 -0.51
N ASP A 199 5.90 -3.96 -0.51
CA ASP A 199 7.01 -4.87 -0.26
C ASP A 199 7.55 -4.70 1.17
N VAL A 200 7.58 -5.78 1.93
CA VAL A 200 8.04 -5.83 3.33
C VAL A 200 9.30 -6.68 3.41
N ASN A 201 10.46 -6.03 3.57
CA ASN A 201 11.77 -6.68 3.68
C ASN A 201 12.18 -6.87 5.15
N LEU A 202 12.24 -8.14 5.58
CA LEU A 202 12.51 -8.58 6.95
C LEU A 202 13.85 -9.32 7.03
N GLY A 203 14.48 -9.22 8.18
CA GLY A 203 15.65 -10.03 8.52
C GLY A 203 16.97 -9.45 8.07
N GLY A 204 17.92 -10.34 7.75
CA GLY A 204 19.31 -9.99 7.47
C GLY A 204 19.40 -9.04 6.29
N ARG A 205 19.73 -7.78 6.61
CA ARG A 205 20.14 -6.79 5.61
C ARG A 205 21.65 -6.84 5.53
N VAL A 206 22.19 -6.68 4.32
CA VAL A 206 23.61 -6.42 4.17
C VAL A 206 23.86 -5.04 4.77
N ASP A 207 24.38 -5.03 5.99
CA ASP A 207 24.81 -3.81 6.67
C ASP A 207 26.14 -3.35 6.06
N ALA A 208 26.07 -2.92 4.80
CA ALA A 208 27.18 -2.29 4.08
C ALA A 208 26.62 -1.17 3.20
N SER A 209 27.16 0.04 3.34
CA SER A 209 26.56 1.26 2.76
C SER A 209 26.57 1.31 1.23
N ASN A 210 27.44 0.52 0.60
CA ASN A 210 27.57 0.39 -0.86
C ASN A 210 26.79 -0.78 -1.48
N VAL A 211 26.07 -1.58 -0.69
CA VAL A 211 25.24 -2.70 -1.21
C VAL A 211 23.77 -2.25 -1.29
N PRO A 212 23.13 -2.31 -2.47
CA PRO A 212 21.72 -1.92 -2.60
C PRO A 212 20.79 -2.76 -1.71
N VAL A 213 20.08 -2.11 -0.79
CA VAL A 213 19.01 -2.72 -0.01
C VAL A 213 17.71 -2.65 -0.82
N THR A 214 16.99 -3.77 -0.94
CA THR A 214 15.66 -3.80 -1.58
C THR A 214 14.74 -2.79 -0.91
N ALA A 215 14.18 -1.88 -1.70
CA ALA A 215 13.23 -0.89 -1.19
C ALA A 215 12.03 -1.62 -0.55
N SER A 216 11.65 -1.19 0.66
CA SER A 216 10.44 -1.65 1.35
C SER A 216 9.48 -0.48 1.43
N GLY A 217 8.20 -0.72 1.14
CA GLY A 217 7.18 0.32 1.04
C GLY A 217 6.27 0.12 -0.16
N GLY A 218 5.61 1.20 -0.56
CA GLY A 218 4.52 1.19 -1.53
C GLY A 218 3.15 1.36 -0.85
N ALA A 219 2.07 1.22 -1.62
CA ALA A 219 0.70 1.46 -1.14
C ALA A 219 -0.31 0.59 -1.89
N LEU A 220 -1.42 0.28 -1.22
CA LEU A 220 -2.62 -0.27 -1.85
C LEU A 220 -3.58 0.89 -2.14
N ASN A 221 -4.11 0.95 -3.36
CA ASN A 221 -5.00 2.03 -3.78
C ASN A 221 -6.48 1.60 -3.70
N ARG A 222 -6.78 0.35 -4.05
CA ARG A 222 -8.14 -0.21 -4.00
C ARG A 222 -8.22 -1.44 -3.13
N ALA A 223 -9.34 -1.59 -2.44
CA ALA A 223 -9.73 -2.82 -1.77
C ALA A 223 -11.22 -3.07 -1.99
N ARG A 224 -11.59 -4.34 -2.11
CA ARG A 224 -12.97 -4.83 -2.00
C ARG A 224 -13.21 -5.30 -0.58
N PHE A 225 -14.45 -5.19 -0.10
CA PHE A 225 -14.84 -5.74 1.19
C PHE A 225 -16.21 -6.42 1.13
N GLU A 226 -16.43 -7.33 2.08
CA GLU A 226 -17.71 -7.90 2.45
C GLU A 226 -17.84 -7.89 3.98
N ALA A 227 -19.04 -7.72 4.51
CA ALA A 227 -19.37 -7.81 5.93
C ALA A 227 -20.83 -8.23 6.08
N GLN A 228 -21.14 -9.08 7.07
CA GLN A 228 -22.52 -9.50 7.34
C GLN A 228 -23.39 -8.30 7.76
N ARG A 229 -22.81 -7.40 8.54
CA ARG A 229 -23.46 -6.20 9.06
C ARG A 229 -22.44 -5.08 9.24
N VAL A 230 -22.83 -3.85 8.93
CA VAL A 230 -22.10 -2.63 9.26
C VAL A 230 -23.03 -1.67 9.99
N ASP A 231 -22.70 -1.30 11.22
CA ASP A 231 -23.38 -0.27 12.02
C ASP A 231 -22.58 1.04 11.98
N PHE A 232 -23.26 2.14 11.67
CA PHE A 232 -22.69 3.48 11.55
C PHE A 232 -23.07 4.34 12.76
N TYR A 233 -22.13 5.16 13.21
CA TYR A 233 -22.28 6.11 14.31
C TYR A 233 -21.66 7.47 13.94
N PRO A 234 -22.01 8.58 14.61
CA PRO A 234 -21.54 9.92 14.23
C PRO A 234 -20.02 10.14 14.27
N ARG A 235 -19.26 9.25 14.94
CA ARG A 235 -17.79 9.31 15.07
C ARG A 235 -17.11 7.95 14.90
N GLY A 236 -17.69 7.06 14.10
CA GLY A 236 -17.11 5.74 13.86
C GLY A 236 -18.09 4.73 13.28
N TRP A 237 -17.63 3.50 13.11
CA TRP A 237 -18.44 2.40 12.62
C TRP A 237 -17.99 1.07 13.24
N GLU A 238 -18.88 0.11 13.21
CA GLU A 238 -18.70 -1.26 13.68
C GLU A 238 -19.15 -2.22 12.58
N ALA A 239 -18.45 -3.33 12.38
CA ALA A 239 -18.83 -4.29 11.35
C ALA A 239 -18.53 -5.73 11.81
N GLU A 240 -19.34 -6.67 11.35
CA GLU A 240 -19.31 -8.08 11.75
C GLU A 240 -19.02 -9.00 10.55
N ASP A 241 -18.24 -10.05 10.80
CA ASP A 241 -17.69 -10.99 9.81
C ASP A 241 -17.12 -10.32 8.54
N VAL A 242 -16.25 -9.34 8.78
CA VAL A 242 -15.57 -8.54 7.77
C VAL A 242 -14.52 -9.37 7.03
N ARG A 243 -14.53 -9.26 5.70
CA ARG A 243 -13.53 -9.77 4.76
C ARG A 243 -13.07 -8.61 3.88
N ILE A 244 -11.77 -8.45 3.70
CA ILE A 244 -11.18 -7.38 2.86
C ILE A 244 -10.13 -8.01 1.94
N THR A 245 -10.13 -7.65 0.66
CA THR A 245 -9.12 -8.09 -0.31
C THR A 245 -8.74 -6.96 -1.27
N ASN A 246 -7.53 -7.01 -1.81
CA ASN A 246 -7.06 -6.22 -2.95
C ASN A 246 -7.13 -7.02 -4.27
N ASP A 247 -7.55 -8.30 -4.22
CA ASP A 247 -7.77 -9.12 -5.42
C ASP A 247 -8.94 -8.57 -6.22
N PRO A 248 -8.82 -8.31 -7.53
CA PRO A 248 -9.98 -8.05 -8.36
C PRO A 248 -10.87 -9.29 -8.50
N PHE A 249 -10.31 -10.51 -8.50
CA PHE A 249 -11.07 -11.71 -8.84
C PHE A 249 -11.67 -12.43 -7.61
N SER A 250 -12.70 -13.24 -7.87
CA SER A 250 -13.27 -14.19 -6.90
C SER A 250 -13.07 -15.64 -7.38
N PRO A 251 -12.78 -16.61 -6.49
CA PRO A 251 -12.46 -16.41 -5.08
C PRO A 251 -11.10 -15.71 -4.91
N PRO A 252 -10.90 -14.90 -3.85
CA PRO A 252 -9.65 -14.18 -3.65
C PRO A 252 -8.48 -15.11 -3.27
N GLU A 253 -7.27 -14.80 -3.74
CA GLU A 253 -6.02 -15.46 -3.32
C GLU A 253 -5.51 -14.95 -1.96
N LEU A 254 -5.86 -13.73 -1.56
CA LEU A 254 -5.51 -13.15 -0.27
C LEU A 254 -6.70 -12.40 0.33
N GLU A 255 -7.04 -12.66 1.59
CA GLU A 255 -8.04 -11.89 2.35
C GLU A 255 -7.54 -11.55 3.75
N LEU A 256 -7.87 -10.36 4.23
CA LEU A 256 -7.90 -10.04 5.65
C LEU A 256 -9.33 -10.30 6.18
N ARG A 257 -9.49 -11.31 7.04
CA ARG A 257 -10.77 -11.62 7.70
C ARG A 257 -10.73 -11.23 9.18
N ALA A 258 -11.82 -10.68 9.72
CA ALA A 258 -12.00 -10.42 11.15
C ALA A 258 -13.48 -10.62 11.54
N SER A 259 -13.76 -11.26 12.67
CA SER A 259 -15.15 -11.49 13.09
C SER A 259 -15.85 -10.20 13.52
N LYS A 260 -15.07 -9.19 13.93
CA LYS A 260 -15.57 -7.89 14.35
C LYS A 260 -14.51 -6.82 14.10
N VAL A 261 -14.91 -5.70 13.52
CA VAL A 261 -14.07 -4.50 13.31
C VAL A 261 -14.80 -3.31 13.91
N ARG A 262 -14.06 -2.42 14.59
CA ARG A 262 -14.57 -1.22 15.26
C ARG A 262 -13.61 -0.07 15.00
N LEU A 263 -14.06 0.94 14.26
CA LEU A 263 -13.36 2.20 14.06
C LEU A 263 -13.99 3.29 14.93
N ARG A 264 -13.18 4.05 15.67
CA ARG A 264 -13.63 5.23 16.42
C ARG A 264 -12.65 6.39 16.22
N GLN A 265 -13.17 7.56 15.89
CA GLN A 265 -12.38 8.78 15.77
C GLN A 265 -11.87 9.22 17.17
N GLU A 266 -10.55 9.36 17.34
CA GLU A 266 -9.94 9.97 18.54
C GLU A 266 -9.75 11.48 18.36
N SER A 267 -9.37 11.91 17.15
CA SER A 267 -9.21 13.31 16.76
C SER A 267 -9.46 13.46 15.24
N PRO A 268 -9.54 14.69 14.69
CA PRO A 268 -9.85 14.90 13.26
C PRO A 268 -8.91 14.19 12.26
N LEU A 269 -7.72 13.75 12.69
CA LEU A 269 -6.72 13.04 11.86
C LEU A 269 -6.36 11.65 12.38
N VAL A 270 -6.87 11.23 13.55
CA VAL A 270 -6.48 9.99 14.22
C VAL A 270 -7.70 9.13 14.52
N ASP A 271 -7.77 7.99 13.86
CA ASP A 271 -8.80 6.98 14.01
C ASP A 271 -8.24 5.75 14.76
N ARG A 272 -8.96 5.25 15.77
CA ARG A 272 -8.63 4.00 16.49
C ARG A 272 -9.38 2.84 15.84
N VAL A 273 -8.66 1.88 15.29
CA VAL A 273 -9.22 0.62 14.81
C VAL A 273 -8.95 -0.50 15.82
N THR A 274 -9.99 -1.25 16.12
CA THR A 274 -9.97 -2.45 16.97
C THR A 274 -10.62 -3.60 16.24
N THR A 275 -10.07 -4.80 16.39
CA THR A 275 -10.40 -5.98 15.58
C THR A 275 -10.43 -7.24 16.44
N GLN A 276 -11.29 -8.19 16.10
CA GLN A 276 -11.41 -9.49 16.79
C GLN A 276 -11.22 -10.65 15.81
N ARG A 277 -10.54 -11.71 16.27
CA ARG A 277 -10.23 -12.94 15.50
C ARG A 277 -9.68 -12.68 14.09
N GLN A 278 -8.90 -11.60 13.96
CA GLN A 278 -8.34 -11.17 12.68
C GLN A 278 -7.25 -12.13 12.19
N ARG A 279 -7.25 -12.40 10.88
CA ARG A 279 -6.38 -13.37 10.22
C ARG A 279 -6.21 -13.03 8.75
N LEU A 280 -5.02 -13.27 8.21
CA LEU A 280 -4.81 -13.34 6.76
C LEU A 280 -5.20 -14.74 6.28
N VAL A 281 -5.98 -14.84 5.23
CA VAL A 281 -6.35 -16.10 4.57
C VAL A 281 -5.73 -16.12 3.19
N PHE A 282 -5.00 -17.19 2.89
CA PHE A 282 -4.25 -17.40 1.65
C PHE A 282 -4.87 -18.57 0.91
N ASP A 283 -5.18 -18.37 -0.38
CA ASP A 283 -5.74 -19.38 -1.28
C ASP A 283 -6.96 -20.12 -0.72
N GLN A 284 -7.77 -19.44 0.11
CA GLN A 284 -8.89 -19.99 0.90
C GLN A 284 -8.54 -21.08 1.93
N ASN A 285 -7.33 -21.67 1.87
CA ASN A 285 -6.97 -22.90 2.56
C ASN A 285 -6.09 -22.69 3.81
N PHE A 286 -5.25 -21.66 3.84
CA PHE A 286 -4.34 -21.38 4.96
C PHE A 286 -4.70 -20.07 5.65
N ALA A 287 -4.78 -20.07 6.99
CA ALA A 287 -5.14 -18.90 7.77
C ALA A 287 -4.07 -18.57 8.83
N LEU A 288 -3.48 -17.37 8.73
CA LEU A 288 -2.47 -16.84 9.66
C LEU A 288 -3.10 -15.79 10.60
N PRO A 289 -3.25 -16.08 11.90
CA PRO A 289 -3.80 -15.11 12.86
C PRO A 289 -2.91 -13.86 13.01
N ILE A 290 -3.53 -12.68 13.15
CA ILE A 290 -2.83 -11.44 13.49
C ILE A 290 -3.09 -11.11 14.98
N PRO A 291 -2.11 -11.25 15.88
CA PRO A 291 -2.33 -11.12 17.33
C PRO A 291 -2.54 -9.67 17.84
N ILE A 292 -2.42 -8.65 16.99
CA ILE A 292 -2.47 -7.22 17.39
C ILE A 292 -3.85 -6.61 17.10
N GLY A 293 -4.84 -6.87 17.96
CA GLY A 293 -6.25 -6.47 17.77
C GLY A 293 -6.59 -4.98 17.95
N ARG A 294 -5.58 -4.09 18.04
CA ARG A 294 -5.77 -2.63 18.21
C ARG A 294 -4.64 -1.86 17.53
N ARG A 295 -4.99 -0.91 16.66
CA ARG A 295 -4.04 -0.01 15.98
C ARG A 295 -4.64 1.41 15.92
N LYS A 296 -3.78 2.43 15.92
CA LYS A 296 -4.18 3.81 15.56
C LYS A 296 -3.85 4.02 14.08
N ILE A 297 -4.87 4.29 13.28
CA ILE A 297 -4.73 4.80 11.91
C ILE A 297 -4.66 6.32 12.03
N ASP A 298 -3.46 6.85 11.89
CA ASP A 298 -3.25 8.24 11.55
C ASP A 298 -3.29 8.33 10.02
N ARG A 299 -3.81 9.41 9.45
CA ARG A 299 -4.01 9.56 7.99
C ARG A 299 -2.71 9.84 7.23
N ARG A 300 -1.57 9.58 7.87
CA ARG A 300 -0.19 9.74 7.38
C ARG A 300 0.36 8.40 6.88
N LYS A 301 1.21 8.42 5.84
CA LYS A 301 1.87 7.21 5.32
C LYS A 301 2.76 6.58 6.41
N ARG A 302 2.53 5.30 6.73
CA ARG A 302 3.28 4.54 7.75
C ARG A 302 3.74 3.20 7.19
N ASP A 303 4.91 2.73 7.62
CA ASP A 303 5.35 1.36 7.32
C ASP A 303 4.49 0.38 8.10
N ILE A 304 4.00 -0.65 7.41
CA ILE A 304 3.21 -1.72 8.02
C ILE A 304 4.17 -2.85 8.39
N TYR A 305 4.44 -3.01 9.68
CA TYR A 305 5.00 -4.26 10.21
C TYR A 305 3.83 -5.22 10.55
N PRO A 306 3.67 -6.35 9.83
CA PRO A 306 2.58 -7.29 10.07
C PRO A 306 2.85 -8.23 11.25
N PHE A 307 4.12 -8.53 11.56
CA PHE A 307 4.53 -9.47 12.61
C PHE A 307 4.75 -8.83 13.99
N ILE A 308 4.71 -9.65 15.05
CA ILE A 308 5.17 -9.23 16.40
C ILE A 308 6.69 -9.06 16.41
N VAL A 309 7.42 -10.01 15.84
CA VAL A 309 8.87 -10.01 15.67
C VAL A 309 9.20 -10.40 14.24
N ALA A 310 10.25 -9.81 13.68
CA ALA A 310 10.78 -10.17 12.37
C ALA A 310 11.97 -11.14 12.55
N PRO A 311 11.98 -12.29 11.85
CA PRO A 311 13.14 -13.18 11.84
C PRO A 311 14.24 -12.61 10.93
N GLY A 312 15.51 -12.87 11.26
CA GLY A 312 16.67 -12.52 10.44
C GLY A 312 17.82 -13.51 10.57
N PHE A 313 18.75 -13.45 9.61
CA PHE A 313 19.98 -14.24 9.63
C PHE A 313 21.16 -13.39 9.17
N ASP A 314 22.16 -13.24 10.03
CA ASP A 314 23.44 -12.60 9.75
C ASP A 314 24.50 -13.28 10.61
N ASN A 315 25.27 -14.20 10.02
CA ASN A 315 26.32 -14.91 10.73
C ASN A 315 27.53 -14.01 11.04
N GLY A 316 27.80 -13.03 10.19
CA GLY A 316 29.02 -12.21 10.27
C GLY A 316 29.00 -11.18 11.39
N GLN A 317 27.83 -10.64 11.77
CA GLN A 317 27.70 -9.67 12.87
C GLN A 317 26.76 -10.09 13.99
N ARG A 318 25.72 -10.90 13.72
CA ARG A 318 24.69 -11.27 14.71
C ARG A 318 24.84 -12.70 15.25
N GLY A 319 25.81 -13.47 14.75
CA GLY A 319 26.00 -14.87 15.17
C GLY A 319 24.87 -15.80 14.72
N GLY A 320 24.33 -15.54 13.51
CA GLY A 320 23.42 -16.44 12.82
C GLY A 320 21.97 -15.97 12.89
N PHE A 321 21.05 -16.86 13.28
CA PHE A 321 19.63 -16.54 13.40
C PHE A 321 19.33 -15.61 14.58
N TYR A 322 18.59 -14.54 14.30
CA TYR A 322 18.16 -13.55 15.27
C TYR A 322 16.69 -13.14 15.04
N VAL A 323 16.11 -12.48 16.05
CA VAL A 323 14.78 -11.84 15.94
C VAL A 323 14.87 -10.37 16.31
N GLU A 324 14.13 -9.52 15.61
CA GLU A 324 14.10 -8.08 15.83
C GLU A 324 12.66 -7.55 15.92
N ARG A 325 12.48 -6.39 16.55
CA ARG A 325 11.17 -5.71 16.57
C ARG A 325 11.35 -4.20 16.48
N SER A 326 10.82 -3.58 15.43
CA SER A 326 10.88 -2.13 15.28
C SER A 326 9.79 -1.42 16.07
N PHE A 327 10.17 -0.36 16.78
CA PHE A 327 9.29 0.55 17.51
C PHE A 327 9.52 1.98 17.01
N THR A 328 8.47 2.63 16.49
CA THR A 328 8.53 4.06 16.15
C THR A 328 8.37 4.88 17.43
N LEU A 329 9.41 5.60 17.84
CA LEU A 329 9.41 6.45 19.05
C LEU A 329 8.88 7.87 18.76
N LEU A 330 9.14 8.39 17.55
CA LEU A 330 8.62 9.67 17.07
C LEU A 330 8.10 9.50 15.65
N ASP A 331 6.90 10.00 15.38
CA ASP A 331 6.21 9.90 14.09
C ASP A 331 5.46 11.22 13.82
N THR A 332 6.13 12.16 13.16
CA THR A 332 5.56 13.45 12.73
C THR A 332 5.57 13.54 11.20
N GLU A 333 4.99 14.61 10.65
CA GLU A 333 4.90 14.82 9.19
C GLU A 333 6.26 15.03 8.53
N THR A 334 7.23 15.57 9.26
CA THR A 334 8.59 15.80 8.79
C THR A 334 9.57 14.76 9.33
N THR A 335 9.42 14.30 10.58
CA THR A 335 10.44 13.53 11.30
C THR A 335 9.90 12.20 11.80
N ARG A 336 10.62 11.12 11.47
CA ARG A 336 10.33 9.78 11.96
C ARG A 336 11.57 9.12 12.54
N TRP A 337 11.46 8.67 13.78
CA TRP A 337 12.51 7.97 14.53
C TRP A 337 12.01 6.60 14.97
N SER A 338 12.74 5.56 14.60
CA SER A 338 12.49 4.17 14.95
C SER A 338 13.69 3.55 15.66
N VAL A 339 13.43 2.79 16.72
CA VAL A 339 14.41 1.97 17.45
C VAL A 339 13.99 0.52 17.34
N THR A 340 14.94 -0.36 17.04
CA THR A 340 14.72 -1.76 16.68
C THR A 340 15.67 -2.62 17.52
N PRO A 341 15.26 -3.06 18.72
CA PRO A 341 15.99 -4.06 19.49
C PRO A 341 16.07 -5.40 18.74
N GLU A 342 17.19 -6.08 18.92
CA GLU A 342 17.54 -7.38 18.34
C GLU A 342 17.89 -8.37 19.46
N PHE A 343 17.55 -9.65 19.27
CA PHE A 343 17.97 -10.75 20.14
C PHE A 343 18.55 -11.89 19.29
N PHE A 344 19.80 -12.27 19.60
CA PHE A 344 20.60 -13.22 18.83
C PHE A 344 20.32 -14.66 19.29
N VAL A 345 19.21 -15.21 18.80
CA VAL A 345 18.68 -16.52 19.19
C VAL A 345 19.71 -17.64 19.04
N GLN A 346 20.37 -17.76 17.89
CA GLN A 346 21.34 -18.83 17.65
C GLN A 346 22.56 -18.69 18.58
N LYS A 347 23.12 -17.48 18.67
CA LYS A 347 24.18 -17.14 19.62
C LYS A 347 23.83 -17.48 21.07
N SER A 348 22.56 -17.31 21.49
CA SER A 348 22.10 -17.65 22.85
C SER A 348 22.13 -19.16 23.17
N ILE A 349 22.07 -20.01 22.14
CA ILE A 349 22.15 -21.47 22.25
C ILE A 349 23.62 -21.93 22.15
N GLU A 350 24.41 -21.32 21.27
CA GLU A 350 25.79 -21.71 20.99
C GLU A 350 26.81 -21.13 21.99
N ASN A 351 26.59 -19.92 22.51
CA ASN A 351 27.50 -19.25 23.45
C ASN A 351 26.76 -18.24 24.36
N SER A 352 26.31 -18.72 25.52
CA SER A 352 25.55 -17.94 26.50
C SER A 352 26.40 -17.26 27.58
N SER A 353 27.73 -17.12 27.39
CA SER A 353 28.66 -16.71 28.45
C SER A 353 28.46 -15.29 28.98
N ASN A 354 27.94 -14.37 28.17
CA ASN A 354 27.56 -13.02 28.59
C ASN A 354 26.22 -12.61 27.97
N VAL A 355 25.24 -12.30 28.82
CA VAL A 355 23.88 -11.93 28.41
C VAL A 355 23.86 -10.63 27.60
N THR A 356 24.73 -9.65 27.88
CA THR A 356 24.73 -8.38 27.13
C THR A 356 25.23 -8.53 25.70
N ASP A 357 26.02 -9.56 25.41
CA ASP A 357 26.47 -9.91 24.06
C ASP A 357 25.38 -10.63 23.23
N LEU A 358 24.20 -10.95 23.82
CA LEU A 358 23.06 -11.58 23.12
C LEU A 358 22.04 -10.58 22.56
N PHE A 359 22.19 -9.29 22.86
CA PHE A 359 21.27 -8.24 22.46
C PHE A 359 21.96 -7.19 21.59
N GLY A 360 21.21 -6.69 20.62
CA GLY A 360 21.59 -5.55 19.79
C GLY A 360 20.48 -4.50 19.74
N VAL A 361 20.80 -3.33 19.20
CA VAL A 361 19.79 -2.31 18.90
C VAL A 361 20.20 -1.50 17.68
N LYS A 362 19.28 -1.37 16.73
CA LYS A 362 19.39 -0.45 15.59
C LYS A 362 18.49 0.75 15.80
N THR A 363 18.95 1.93 15.41
CA THR A 363 18.18 3.18 15.42
C THR A 363 18.24 3.81 14.04
N LYS A 364 17.10 4.32 13.57
CA LYS A 364 17.02 5.08 12.32
C LYS A 364 16.15 6.31 12.52
N ILE A 365 16.67 7.48 12.17
CA ILE A 365 15.94 8.74 12.10
C ILE A 365 15.95 9.22 10.64
N ASN A 366 14.81 9.70 10.16
CA ASN A 366 14.70 10.38 8.87
C ASN A 366 13.90 11.66 9.13
N SER A 367 14.40 12.81 8.68
CA SER A 367 13.69 14.08 8.82
C SER A 367 13.75 14.88 7.52
N THR A 368 12.60 15.29 7.02
CA THR A 368 12.45 16.19 5.88
C THR A 368 12.46 17.63 6.40
N LEU A 369 13.59 18.31 6.25
CA LEU A 369 13.79 19.68 6.73
C LEU A 369 13.13 20.72 5.80
N GLY A 370 12.88 20.34 4.55
CA GLY A 370 12.13 21.14 3.57
C GLY A 370 11.92 20.39 2.25
N PRO A 371 11.27 20.99 1.24
CA PRO A 371 10.89 20.32 -0.01
C PRO A 371 12.05 19.73 -0.84
N ARG A 372 13.29 20.08 -0.49
CA ARG A 372 14.53 19.70 -1.21
C ARG A 372 15.64 19.23 -0.27
N THR A 373 15.34 19.09 1.02
CA THR A 373 16.36 18.87 2.06
C THR A 373 15.86 17.80 3.02
N SER A 374 16.59 16.71 3.16
CA SER A 374 16.33 15.67 4.15
C SER A 374 17.60 15.28 4.87
N ILE A 375 17.48 14.88 6.13
CA ILE A 375 18.56 14.32 6.93
C ILE A 375 18.17 12.89 7.34
N GLU A 376 19.11 11.97 7.13
CA GLU A 376 19.01 10.57 7.51
C GLU A 376 20.09 10.28 8.53
N GLY A 377 19.73 9.65 9.65
CA GLY A 377 20.67 9.19 10.65
C GLY A 377 20.42 7.71 10.94
N ALA A 378 21.49 6.93 11.06
CA ALA A 378 21.45 5.54 11.46
C ALA A 378 22.48 5.30 12.58
N GLY A 379 22.19 4.35 13.44
CA GLY A 379 23.13 3.86 14.45
C GLY A 379 22.82 2.41 14.78
N GLU A 380 23.85 1.64 15.08
CA GLU A 380 23.67 0.26 15.54
C GLU A 380 24.64 -0.09 16.67
N LEU A 381 24.15 -0.96 17.55
CA LEU A 381 24.93 -1.68 18.55
C LEU A 381 24.71 -3.17 18.32
N THR A 382 25.78 -3.93 18.07
CA THR A 382 25.76 -5.39 17.92
C THR A 382 26.10 -6.14 19.22
N SER A 383 26.23 -5.41 20.32
CA SER A 383 26.29 -5.90 21.69
C SER A 383 25.86 -4.75 22.62
N LEU A 384 25.24 -5.08 23.76
CA LEU A 384 25.00 -4.11 24.85
C LEU A 384 26.15 -4.10 25.88
N ASN A 385 27.27 -4.77 25.59
CA ASN A 385 28.47 -4.72 26.39
C ASN A 385 29.24 -3.40 26.16
N LEU A 386 29.17 -2.48 27.11
CA LEU A 386 29.78 -1.15 27.02
C LEU A 386 31.33 -1.20 26.96
N ASP A 387 31.96 -2.23 27.53
CA ASP A 387 33.42 -2.40 27.48
C ASP A 387 33.93 -2.66 26.06
N LYS A 388 33.03 -3.08 25.15
CA LYS A 388 33.33 -3.36 23.74
C LYS A 388 32.69 -2.36 22.77
N LEU A 389 32.35 -1.16 23.24
CA LEU A 389 31.58 -0.18 22.45
C LEU A 389 32.30 0.25 21.16
N GLU A 390 33.63 0.40 21.15
CA GLU A 390 34.37 0.71 19.91
C GLU A 390 34.11 -0.36 18.84
N ASP A 391 34.12 -1.64 19.21
CA ASP A 391 34.01 -2.72 18.24
C ASP A 391 32.58 -3.14 17.87
N HIS A 392 31.60 -2.82 18.70
CA HIS A 392 30.20 -3.17 18.45
C HIS A 392 29.28 -2.00 18.07
N SER A 393 29.76 -0.75 18.09
CA SER A 393 29.00 0.40 17.61
C SER A 393 29.34 0.81 16.18
N ARG A 394 28.32 1.35 15.49
CA ARG A 394 28.42 2.07 14.21
C ARG A 394 27.41 3.22 14.18
N GLY A 395 27.67 4.22 13.35
CA GLY A 395 26.70 5.28 13.10
C GLY A 395 26.98 6.05 11.82
N SER A 396 25.94 6.64 11.24
CA SER A 396 26.05 7.53 10.11
C SER A 396 25.00 8.63 10.15
N VAL A 397 25.34 9.79 9.61
CA VAL A 397 24.44 10.93 9.42
C VAL A 397 24.69 11.49 8.02
N ARG A 398 23.64 11.56 7.21
CA ARG A 398 23.66 12.03 5.82
C ARG A 398 22.61 13.12 5.61
N LEU A 399 23.04 14.33 5.28
CA LEU A 399 22.20 15.41 4.79
C LEU A 399 22.14 15.33 3.25
N LYS A 400 20.94 15.17 2.69
CA LYS A 400 20.67 15.15 1.25
C LYS A 400 20.00 16.46 0.83
N GLN A 401 20.57 17.11 -0.18
CA GLN A 401 20.10 18.36 -0.74
C GLN A 401 19.90 18.21 -2.25
N ALA A 402 18.68 18.47 -2.74
CA ALA A 402 18.40 18.57 -4.18
C ALA A 402 18.79 19.97 -4.70
N VAL A 403 19.68 20.01 -5.69
CA VAL A 403 20.29 21.22 -6.25
C VAL A 403 19.92 21.37 -7.74
N GLY A 404 19.44 22.55 -8.15
CA GLY A 404 18.87 22.78 -9.49
C GLY A 404 17.34 22.89 -9.48
N LYS A 405 16.71 23.14 -10.63
CA LYS A 405 15.23 23.25 -10.75
C LYS A 405 14.65 22.07 -11.52
N GLU A 406 15.08 21.89 -12.75
CA GLU A 406 14.77 20.76 -13.62
C GLU A 406 15.89 19.73 -13.48
N ASN A 407 15.54 18.44 -13.43
CA ASN A 407 16.48 17.31 -13.26
C ASN A 407 17.58 17.59 -12.20
N PRO A 408 17.20 17.74 -10.91
CA PRO A 408 18.12 18.20 -9.88
C PRO A 408 19.25 17.20 -9.61
N TYR A 409 20.43 17.75 -9.35
CA TYR A 409 21.57 17.05 -8.78
C TYR A 409 21.31 16.73 -7.31
N THR A 410 21.87 15.63 -6.81
CA THR A 410 21.81 15.31 -5.37
C THR A 410 23.17 15.58 -4.74
N LEU A 411 23.22 16.54 -3.82
CA LEU A 411 24.37 16.76 -2.93
C LEU A 411 24.12 16.01 -1.63
N ASN A 412 24.99 15.06 -1.31
CA ASN A 412 25.03 14.39 -0.02
C ASN A 412 26.21 14.95 0.79
N LEU A 413 25.96 15.43 2.01
CA LEU A 413 26.99 15.66 3.02
C LEU A 413 26.85 14.55 4.07
N GLU A 414 27.94 13.86 4.37
CA GLU A 414 27.90 12.63 5.16
C GLU A 414 29.02 12.56 6.18
N TYR A 415 28.68 12.05 7.37
CA TYR A 415 29.60 11.55 8.38
C TYR A 415 29.26 10.10 8.68
N SER A 416 30.26 9.23 8.75
CA SER A 416 30.10 7.84 9.18
C SER A 416 31.21 7.42 10.14
N TYR A 417 30.88 6.48 11.02
CA TYR A 417 31.75 5.85 11.99
C TYR A 417 31.61 4.32 11.91
N ARG A 418 32.73 3.64 11.70
CA ARG A 418 32.85 2.20 11.45
C ARG A 418 31.91 1.71 10.34
N ASP A 419 31.84 2.47 9.25
CA ASP A 419 31.08 2.10 8.07
C ASP A 419 31.65 0.83 7.44
N ARG A 420 30.77 -0.10 7.07
CA ARG A 420 31.14 -1.37 6.46
C ARG A 420 30.91 -1.27 4.97
N LEU A 421 31.90 -1.66 4.19
CA LEU A 421 31.86 -1.63 2.72
C LEU A 421 32.19 -3.03 2.21
N TYR A 422 31.45 -3.50 1.21
CA TYR A 422 31.74 -4.76 0.55
C TYR A 422 32.52 -4.51 -0.74
N ASN A 423 33.76 -5.00 -0.82
CA ASN A 423 34.63 -4.82 -1.99
C ASN A 423 34.93 -6.17 -2.68
N GLY A 424 33.92 -6.74 -3.33
CA GLY A 424 34.09 -7.90 -4.22
C GLY A 424 34.85 -9.05 -3.58
N THR A 425 35.88 -9.56 -4.25
CA THR A 425 36.71 -10.66 -3.73
C THR A 425 37.57 -10.32 -2.50
N LEU A 426 37.70 -9.04 -2.10
CA LEU A 426 38.29 -8.62 -0.82
C LEU A 426 37.30 -8.69 0.36
N GLY A 427 36.03 -8.98 0.10
CA GLY A 427 35.01 -9.13 1.14
C GLY A 427 34.66 -7.82 1.86
N PHE A 428 34.28 -7.92 3.13
CA PHE A 428 33.91 -6.76 3.94
C PHE A 428 35.13 -6.05 4.50
N GLN A 429 35.15 -4.73 4.33
CA GLN A 429 36.14 -3.80 4.84
C GLN A 429 35.45 -2.77 5.75
N THR A 430 36.14 -2.28 6.78
CA THR A 430 35.58 -1.31 7.73
C THR A 430 36.37 0.00 7.67
N VAL A 431 35.67 1.11 7.42
CA VAL A 431 36.20 2.47 7.45
C VAL A 431 35.92 3.05 8.83
N GLN A 432 36.97 3.32 9.62
CA GLN A 432 36.83 3.74 11.02
C GLN A 432 36.05 5.06 11.14
N SER A 433 36.34 6.04 10.29
CA SER A 433 35.46 7.18 10.08
C SER A 433 35.64 7.81 8.69
N SER A 434 34.58 8.40 8.17
CA SER A 434 34.62 9.19 6.94
C SER A 434 33.73 10.42 7.09
N VAL A 435 34.21 11.58 6.61
CA VAL A 435 33.42 12.81 6.54
C VAL A 435 33.62 13.47 5.18
N GLY A 436 32.55 13.92 4.52
CA GLY A 436 32.71 14.60 3.24
C GLY A 436 31.42 14.89 2.48
N GLY A 437 31.60 15.28 1.22
CA GLY A 437 30.53 15.63 0.30
C GLY A 437 30.62 14.87 -1.01
N LEU A 438 29.48 14.43 -1.55
CA LEU A 438 29.32 13.80 -2.85
C LEU A 438 28.18 14.47 -3.61
N ILE A 439 28.45 15.02 -4.80
CA ILE A 439 27.41 15.43 -5.75
C ILE A 439 27.23 14.34 -6.81
N SER A 440 25.98 14.00 -7.12
CA SER A 440 25.62 13.08 -8.20
C SER A 440 24.62 13.70 -9.17
N SER A 441 24.77 13.37 -10.44
CA SER A 441 23.88 13.81 -11.51
C SER A 441 22.57 13.00 -11.51
N PRO A 442 21.48 13.56 -12.08
CA PRO A 442 20.38 12.74 -12.57
C PRO A 442 20.86 11.80 -13.70
N LEU A 443 19.96 10.91 -14.16
CA LEU A 443 20.17 10.17 -15.40
C LEU A 443 19.96 11.12 -16.60
N ILE A 444 21.00 11.32 -17.41
CA ILE A 444 21.00 12.26 -18.55
C ILE A 444 20.93 11.47 -19.86
N PRO A 445 19.80 11.47 -20.58
CA PRO A 445 19.69 10.79 -21.88
C PRO A 445 20.48 11.56 -22.96
N LEU A 446 21.33 10.86 -23.71
CA LEU A 446 22.17 11.44 -24.76
C LEU A 446 21.42 11.46 -26.11
N GLY A 447 20.55 12.47 -26.26
CA GLY A 447 19.72 12.65 -27.45
C GLY A 447 18.75 11.47 -27.65
N LYS A 448 18.64 10.98 -28.89
CA LYS A 448 17.77 9.83 -29.25
C LYS A 448 18.52 8.49 -29.32
N SER A 449 19.77 8.42 -28.84
CA SER A 449 20.64 7.24 -28.99
C SER A 449 20.27 6.05 -28.11
N GLY A 450 19.43 6.24 -27.09
CA GLY A 450 19.20 5.27 -26.02
C GLY A 450 20.35 5.14 -25.00
N ILE A 451 21.47 5.86 -25.23
CA ILE A 451 22.58 5.95 -24.28
C ILE A 451 22.21 6.96 -23.19
N ASN A 452 22.51 6.60 -21.94
CA ASN A 452 22.33 7.47 -20.78
C ASN A 452 23.68 7.70 -20.10
N LEU A 453 23.93 8.93 -19.69
CA LEU A 453 25.06 9.36 -18.87
C LEU A 453 24.60 9.53 -17.42
N ASN A 454 25.42 9.08 -16.47
CA ASN A 454 25.42 9.60 -15.12
C ASN A 454 26.86 9.92 -14.69
N PHE A 455 27.02 10.81 -13.73
CA PHE A 455 28.32 11.09 -13.11
C PHE A 455 28.16 11.50 -11.64
N GLN A 456 29.23 11.32 -10.89
CA GLN A 456 29.36 11.74 -9.50
C GLN A 456 30.76 12.27 -9.22
N GLY A 457 30.87 13.21 -8.29
CA GLY A 457 32.13 13.78 -7.85
C GLY A 457 32.06 14.13 -6.37
N GLY A 458 33.15 13.92 -5.62
CA GLY A 458 33.14 14.12 -4.19
C GLY A 458 34.52 14.25 -3.57
N GLY A 459 34.53 14.79 -2.35
CA GLY A 459 35.71 14.93 -1.50
C GLY A 459 35.38 14.42 -0.09
N GLN A 460 36.25 13.57 0.46
CA GLN A 460 36.08 12.95 1.77
C GLN A 460 37.40 12.95 2.54
N TYR A 461 37.33 13.06 3.86
CA TYR A 461 38.44 12.81 4.78
C TYR A 461 38.17 11.49 5.49
N ILE A 462 39.06 10.52 5.31
CA ILE A 462 38.83 9.10 5.59
C ILE A 462 39.91 8.61 6.54
N ASN A 463 39.51 8.04 7.67
CA ASN A 463 40.36 7.29 8.59
C ASN A 463 40.05 5.79 8.44
N SER A 464 41.02 5.00 7.98
CA SER A 464 40.84 3.57 7.71
C SER A 464 42.15 2.79 7.81
N ASN A 465 42.06 1.48 7.99
CA ASN A 465 43.23 0.59 7.92
C ASN A 465 43.85 0.62 6.51
N THR A 466 45.18 0.71 6.43
CA THR A 466 45.96 0.60 5.19
C THR A 466 46.95 -0.57 5.29
N ASP A 467 47.21 -1.22 4.16
CA ASP A 467 48.25 -2.24 3.99
C ASP A 467 49.56 -1.64 3.42
N ARG A 468 49.72 -0.31 3.45
CA ARG A 468 50.91 0.43 3.01
C ARG A 468 51.83 0.77 4.19
N PRO A 469 52.96 0.06 4.40
CA PRO A 469 53.84 0.36 5.53
C PRO A 469 54.47 1.76 5.47
N SER A 470 54.60 2.33 4.27
CA SER A 470 55.12 3.69 4.03
C SER A 470 54.20 4.80 4.56
N LEU A 471 52.91 4.51 4.78
CA LEU A 471 51.93 5.47 5.30
C LEU A 471 51.75 5.35 6.83
N LEU A 472 52.53 4.47 7.48
CA LEU A 472 52.34 4.07 8.87
C LEU A 472 53.59 4.30 9.72
N SER A 473 53.40 4.87 10.91
CA SER A 473 54.49 5.07 11.88
C SER A 473 55.14 3.73 12.29
N PRO A 474 56.47 3.67 12.51
CA PRO A 474 57.15 2.44 12.93
C PRO A 474 56.66 1.87 14.27
N GLN A 475 56.25 2.74 15.20
CA GLN A 475 55.58 2.37 16.44
C GLN A 475 54.14 2.89 16.39
N ARG A 476 53.17 1.99 16.49
CA ARG A 476 51.73 2.30 16.36
C ARG A 476 50.87 1.26 17.06
N GLN A 477 49.66 1.66 17.46
CA GLN A 477 48.67 0.77 18.10
C GLN A 477 47.74 0.07 17.09
N ASN A 478 47.64 0.59 15.87
CA ASN A 478 46.81 0.07 14.79
C ASN A 478 47.39 0.54 13.42
N ASP A 479 46.94 -0.08 12.33
CA ASP A 479 47.34 0.25 10.96
C ASP A 479 46.44 1.30 10.30
N ARG A 480 45.83 2.20 11.09
CA ARG A 480 44.92 3.25 10.57
C ARG A 480 45.70 4.48 10.10
N VAL A 481 45.30 5.06 8.97
CA VAL A 481 45.79 6.36 8.48
C VAL A 481 44.62 7.23 8.04
N SER A 482 44.76 8.55 8.27
CA SER A 482 43.75 9.55 7.88
C SER A 482 44.17 10.31 6.63
N LEU A 483 43.46 10.11 5.52
CA LEU A 483 43.75 10.72 4.22
C LEU A 483 42.53 11.48 3.68
N GLY A 484 42.78 12.61 3.02
CA GLY A 484 41.79 13.21 2.13
C GLY A 484 41.75 12.43 0.81
N ARG A 485 40.55 12.18 0.29
CA ARG A 485 40.28 11.54 -1.01
C ARG A 485 39.41 12.47 -1.85
N LEU A 486 39.86 12.78 -3.07
CA LEU A 486 39.02 13.34 -4.13
C LEU A 486 38.66 12.21 -5.10
N GLN A 487 37.39 12.11 -5.50
CA GLN A 487 36.92 11.08 -6.42
C GLN A 487 35.98 11.67 -7.47
N ALA A 488 36.12 11.23 -8.71
CA ALA A 488 35.16 11.48 -9.79
C ALA A 488 34.85 10.16 -10.52
N SER A 489 33.60 9.96 -10.92
CA SER A 489 33.16 8.80 -11.68
C SER A 489 32.09 9.19 -12.70
N ALA A 490 32.12 8.60 -13.88
CA ALA A 490 31.14 8.79 -14.94
C ALA A 490 30.82 7.44 -15.61
N SER A 491 29.53 7.18 -15.83
CA SER A 491 29.06 5.97 -16.51
C SER A 491 28.21 6.31 -17.72
N LEU A 492 28.51 5.66 -18.85
CA LEU A 492 27.67 5.60 -20.04
C LEU A 492 27.03 4.23 -20.10
N GLY A 493 25.72 4.15 -20.32
CA GLY A 493 25.00 2.89 -20.41
C GLY A 493 23.91 2.90 -21.48
N SER A 494 23.78 1.80 -22.21
CA SER A 494 22.72 1.56 -23.21
C SER A 494 22.24 0.13 -23.14
N GLY A 495 21.09 -0.15 -23.77
CA GLY A 495 20.65 -1.53 -23.94
C GLY A 495 19.59 -1.67 -25.02
N LEU A 496 19.87 -2.55 -25.98
CA LEU A 496 19.10 -2.83 -27.18
C LEU A 496 18.17 -4.02 -26.95
N LEU A 497 16.87 -3.82 -27.13
CA LEU A 497 15.89 -4.91 -27.16
C LEU A 497 16.12 -5.73 -28.44
N LEU A 498 16.52 -6.98 -28.29
CA LEU A 498 16.81 -7.89 -29.41
C LEU A 498 15.54 -8.63 -29.87
N TRP A 499 14.66 -8.96 -28.92
CA TRP A 499 13.42 -9.68 -29.16
C TRP A 499 12.40 -9.41 -28.04
N GLU A 500 11.13 -9.38 -28.40
CA GLU A 500 9.99 -9.29 -27.49
C GLU A 500 8.86 -10.20 -27.98
N GLY A 501 8.26 -10.94 -27.05
CA GLY A 501 7.10 -11.79 -27.28
C GLY A 501 5.77 -11.05 -27.06
N LYS A 502 4.68 -11.80 -26.92
CA LYS A 502 3.36 -11.25 -26.54
C LYS A 502 2.99 -11.71 -25.13
N PRO A 503 2.37 -10.84 -24.29
CA PRO A 503 1.80 -11.27 -23.01
C PRO A 503 0.63 -12.24 -23.22
N LEU A 504 0.35 -13.06 -22.21
CA LEU A 504 -0.96 -13.72 -22.09
C LEU A 504 -2.02 -12.70 -21.62
N PRO A 505 -3.32 -12.93 -21.91
CA PRO A 505 -4.39 -12.08 -21.40
C PRO A 505 -4.38 -12.00 -19.87
N ALA A 506 -4.71 -10.82 -19.34
CA ALA A 506 -4.68 -10.49 -17.92
C ALA A 506 -5.87 -11.11 -17.14
N THR A 507 -5.95 -12.45 -17.15
CA THR A 507 -7.00 -13.25 -16.49
C THR A 507 -6.39 -14.18 -15.42
N PRO A 508 -7.13 -14.56 -14.37
CA PRO A 508 -6.59 -15.34 -13.25
C PRO A 508 -6.21 -16.78 -13.63
N LYS A 509 -6.64 -17.26 -14.81
CA LYS A 509 -6.26 -18.59 -15.36
C LYS A 509 -5.11 -18.52 -16.37
N GLN A 510 -4.69 -17.32 -16.78
CA GLN A 510 -3.65 -17.10 -17.80
C GLN A 510 -2.55 -16.15 -17.26
N GLY A 511 -2.45 -14.91 -17.76
CA GLY A 511 -1.35 -13.99 -17.45
C GLY A 511 -1.27 -13.54 -15.99
N LEU A 512 -2.35 -13.67 -15.21
CA LEU A 512 -2.39 -13.29 -13.78
C LEU A 512 -2.49 -14.50 -12.84
N LYS A 513 -2.04 -15.68 -13.26
CA LYS A 513 -2.20 -16.93 -12.47
C LYS A 513 -1.18 -17.09 -11.34
N TYR A 514 0.03 -16.59 -11.53
CA TYR A 514 1.12 -16.62 -10.53
C TYR A 514 1.83 -15.25 -10.36
N THR A 515 1.39 -14.21 -11.06
CA THR A 515 1.97 -12.85 -11.03
C THR A 515 0.89 -11.77 -11.08
N SER A 516 1.20 -10.56 -10.59
CA SER A 516 0.27 -9.43 -10.62
C SER A 516 0.24 -8.67 -11.95
N ASN A 517 1.20 -8.92 -12.83
CA ASN A 517 1.26 -8.41 -14.20
C ASN A 517 1.63 -9.55 -15.15
N PRO A 518 1.05 -9.63 -16.37
CA PRO A 518 1.39 -10.67 -17.34
C PRO A 518 2.87 -10.66 -17.71
N VAL A 519 3.53 -11.83 -17.63
CA VAL A 519 4.93 -11.98 -18.03
C VAL A 519 5.03 -11.89 -19.55
N VAL A 520 5.90 -11.00 -20.04
CA VAL A 520 6.24 -10.87 -21.46
C VAL A 520 7.62 -11.50 -21.69
N PRO A 521 7.76 -12.54 -22.52
CA PRO A 521 9.06 -13.04 -22.94
C PRO A 521 9.86 -11.94 -23.66
N TYR A 522 11.15 -11.78 -23.36
CA TYR A 522 12.01 -10.82 -24.06
C TYR A 522 13.49 -11.21 -23.98
N LEU A 523 14.31 -10.63 -24.86
CA LEU A 523 15.76 -10.68 -24.82
C LEU A 523 16.33 -9.28 -25.11
N ARG A 524 17.25 -8.82 -24.27
CA ARG A 524 17.89 -7.50 -24.37
C ARG A 524 19.40 -7.63 -24.20
N ALA A 525 20.16 -7.01 -25.11
CA ALA A 525 21.58 -6.75 -24.91
C ALA A 525 21.78 -5.49 -24.09
N ILE A 526 22.74 -5.48 -23.18
CA ILE A 526 23.15 -4.32 -22.39
C ILE A 526 24.64 -4.08 -22.57
N ALA A 527 25.04 -2.80 -22.58
CA ALA A 527 26.42 -2.38 -22.59
C ALA A 527 26.60 -1.13 -21.72
N SER A 528 27.67 -1.10 -20.93
CA SER A 528 28.06 0.09 -20.17
C SER A 528 29.56 0.26 -20.11
N VAL A 529 29.99 1.51 -19.94
CA VAL A 529 31.38 1.90 -19.69
C VAL A 529 31.39 2.86 -18.51
N THR A 530 32.11 2.53 -17.45
CA THR A 530 32.27 3.35 -16.26
C THR A 530 33.74 3.70 -16.06
N GLY A 531 34.06 5.00 -16.06
CA GLY A 531 35.37 5.52 -15.69
C GLY A 531 35.31 6.08 -14.26
N THR A 532 36.27 5.73 -13.41
CA THR A 532 36.41 6.27 -12.05
C THR A 532 37.86 6.67 -11.81
N THR A 533 38.08 7.80 -11.15
CA THR A 533 39.41 8.25 -10.71
C THR A 533 39.34 8.69 -9.25
N SER A 534 40.39 8.41 -8.48
CA SER A 534 40.51 8.75 -7.06
C SER A 534 41.94 9.15 -6.73
N TYR A 535 42.10 10.30 -6.08
CA TYR A 535 43.38 10.87 -5.66
C TYR A 535 43.39 11.05 -4.14
N TYR A 536 44.52 10.74 -3.50
CA TYR A 536 44.68 10.80 -2.04
C TYR A 536 45.72 11.84 -1.63
N THR A 537 45.56 12.43 -0.44
CA THR A 537 46.53 13.38 0.13
C THR A 537 47.91 12.78 0.43
N SER A 538 48.07 11.45 0.34
CA SER A 538 49.37 10.77 0.37
C SER A 538 50.14 10.89 -0.96
N GLY A 539 49.50 11.34 -2.03
CA GLY A 539 50.02 11.28 -3.40
C GLY A 539 49.70 9.95 -4.13
N ASP A 540 49.09 8.98 -3.46
CA ASP A 540 48.54 7.80 -4.12
C ASP A 540 47.35 8.19 -5.02
N GLU A 541 47.18 7.46 -6.12
CA GLU A 541 46.02 7.57 -7.00
C GLU A 541 45.55 6.19 -7.48
N GLN A 542 44.30 6.12 -7.92
CA GLN A 542 43.74 4.96 -8.61
C GLN A 542 42.73 5.44 -9.65
N SER A 543 42.98 5.11 -10.91
CA SER A 543 42.03 5.32 -12.00
C SER A 543 41.63 3.97 -12.61
N SER A 544 40.36 3.79 -12.93
CA SER A 544 39.82 2.57 -13.55
C SER A 544 38.82 2.89 -14.64
N LEU A 545 38.84 2.07 -15.70
CA LEU A 545 37.89 2.06 -16.80
C LEU A 545 37.31 0.66 -16.93
N ILE A 546 36.01 0.51 -16.73
CA ILE A 546 35.31 -0.78 -16.72
C ILE A 546 34.31 -0.81 -17.86
N GLY A 547 34.54 -1.68 -18.85
CA GLY A 547 33.57 -2.00 -19.88
C GLY A 547 32.77 -3.24 -19.49
N THR A 548 31.45 -3.20 -19.62
CA THR A 548 30.55 -4.33 -19.36
C THR A 548 29.65 -4.57 -20.57
N VAL A 549 29.49 -5.84 -20.95
CA VAL A 549 28.53 -6.29 -21.96
C VAL A 549 27.74 -7.46 -21.40
N GLY A 550 26.47 -7.60 -21.79
CA GLY A 550 25.64 -8.70 -21.30
C GLY A 550 24.33 -8.90 -22.03
N LEU A 551 23.67 -10.00 -21.70
CA LEU A 551 22.33 -10.35 -22.13
C LEU A 551 21.44 -10.51 -20.89
N VAL A 552 20.26 -9.91 -20.92
CA VAL A 552 19.19 -10.12 -19.93
C VAL A 552 17.91 -10.45 -20.65
N GLY A 553 17.17 -11.43 -20.14
CA GLY A 553 15.96 -11.88 -20.79
C GLY A 553 15.11 -12.78 -19.91
N GLN A 554 13.93 -13.11 -20.42
CA GLN A 554 13.06 -14.12 -19.85
C GLN A 554 12.27 -14.82 -20.95
N VAL A 555 12.02 -16.11 -20.75
CA VAL A 555 11.25 -16.95 -21.67
C VAL A 555 10.07 -17.60 -20.94
N GLY A 556 8.99 -17.85 -21.68
CA GLY A 556 7.74 -18.38 -21.12
C GLY A 556 6.90 -17.33 -20.38
N HIS A 557 5.72 -17.74 -19.94
CA HIS A 557 4.66 -16.84 -19.45
C HIS A 557 4.35 -17.00 -17.95
N PHE A 558 5.03 -17.92 -17.25
CA PHE A 558 4.79 -18.22 -15.83
C PHE A 558 3.30 -18.46 -15.52
N SER A 559 2.67 -19.34 -16.29
CA SER A 559 1.23 -19.62 -16.24
C SER A 559 0.92 -21.11 -16.26
N ARG A 560 1.66 -21.92 -17.02
CA ARG A 560 1.56 -23.39 -16.94
C ARG A 560 2.17 -23.88 -15.62
N SER A 561 1.89 -25.14 -15.26
CA SER A 561 2.25 -25.71 -13.96
C SER A 561 3.70 -26.14 -13.81
N LEU A 562 4.46 -26.29 -14.89
CA LEU A 562 5.82 -26.86 -14.89
C LEU A 562 6.68 -26.14 -15.92
N PHE A 563 7.86 -25.68 -15.52
CA PHE A 563 8.94 -25.15 -16.38
C PHE A 563 8.51 -24.12 -17.46
N ASP A 564 7.49 -23.31 -17.21
CA ASP A 564 6.92 -22.30 -18.13
C ASP A 564 7.50 -20.90 -17.91
N TYR A 565 8.58 -20.79 -17.13
CA TYR A 565 9.30 -19.55 -16.93
C TYR A 565 10.77 -19.77 -16.62
N THR A 566 11.62 -19.08 -17.37
CA THR A 566 13.05 -18.95 -17.07
C THR A 566 13.44 -17.49 -17.29
N GLY A 567 13.75 -16.77 -16.22
CA GLY A 567 14.44 -15.48 -16.29
C GLY A 567 15.95 -15.69 -16.19
N PHE A 568 16.75 -14.91 -16.92
CA PHE A 568 18.21 -15.00 -16.84
C PHE A 568 18.90 -13.66 -17.09
N ASN A 569 20.12 -13.55 -16.57
CA ASN A 569 21.08 -12.51 -16.92
C ASN A 569 22.47 -13.12 -17.01
N ILE A 570 23.28 -12.64 -17.95
CA ILE A 570 24.70 -12.97 -18.06
C ILE A 570 25.45 -11.73 -18.54
N SER A 571 26.55 -11.37 -17.87
CA SER A 571 27.39 -10.25 -18.27
C SER A 571 28.87 -10.54 -18.03
N TYR A 572 29.71 -9.99 -18.90
CA TYR A 572 31.15 -9.94 -18.75
C TYR A 572 31.59 -8.49 -18.53
N SER A 573 32.38 -8.27 -17.49
CA SER A 573 32.98 -6.97 -17.16
C SER A 573 34.50 -7.08 -17.24
N GLN A 574 35.12 -6.20 -18.04
CA GLN A 574 36.56 -6.02 -18.14
C GLN A 574 36.93 -4.64 -17.58
N GLY A 575 37.71 -4.64 -16.50
CA GLY A 575 38.36 -3.46 -15.95
C GLY A 575 39.79 -3.31 -16.45
N PHE A 576 40.20 -2.07 -16.62
CA PHE A 576 41.58 -1.63 -16.79
C PHE A 576 41.86 -0.60 -15.69
N ASN A 577 42.99 -0.68 -15.00
CA ASN A 577 43.31 0.25 -13.92
C ASN A 577 44.77 0.70 -13.93
N THR A 578 45.01 1.93 -13.45
CA THR A 578 46.32 2.52 -13.19
C THR A 578 46.35 3.02 -11.74
N GLY A 579 47.54 3.00 -11.13
CA GLY A 579 47.67 3.27 -9.70
C GLY A 579 47.00 2.19 -8.83
N THR A 580 46.88 2.44 -7.53
CA THR A 580 46.28 1.52 -6.55
C THR A 580 45.90 2.28 -5.30
N SER A 581 44.66 2.13 -4.82
CA SER A 581 44.21 2.79 -3.59
C SER A 581 45.08 2.39 -2.38
N PRO A 582 45.44 3.33 -1.48
CA PRO A 582 46.08 3.00 -0.20
C PRO A 582 45.15 2.22 0.75
N PHE A 583 43.85 2.15 0.47
CA PHE A 583 42.88 1.41 1.29
C PHE A 583 42.30 0.19 0.56
N LEU A 584 41.89 -0.83 1.31
CA LEU A 584 41.30 -2.05 0.74
C LEU A 584 39.81 -1.92 0.40
N PHE A 585 39.08 -0.96 1.00
CA PHE A 585 37.62 -0.85 0.82
C PHE A 585 37.20 -0.31 -0.57
N ASP A 586 38.13 0.32 -1.30
CA ASP A 586 37.91 0.93 -2.62
C ASP A 586 39.02 0.59 -3.63
N ARG A 587 39.90 -0.36 -3.29
CA ARG A 587 40.89 -0.89 -4.23
C ARG A 587 40.21 -1.66 -5.34
N PHE A 588 40.56 -1.35 -6.58
CA PHE A 588 40.08 -2.11 -7.74
C PHE A 588 40.95 -3.37 -7.92
N VAL A 589 40.36 -4.55 -7.70
CA VAL A 589 41.04 -5.87 -7.85
C VAL A 589 40.31 -6.84 -8.78
N ASP A 590 39.01 -6.65 -9.00
CA ASP A 590 38.16 -7.55 -9.77
C ASP A 590 38.15 -7.15 -11.25
N ASN A 591 39.31 -7.31 -11.90
CA ASN A 591 39.57 -6.83 -13.25
C ASN A 591 38.80 -7.61 -14.35
N LYS A 592 38.42 -8.87 -14.11
CA LYS A 592 37.62 -9.66 -15.04
C LYS A 592 36.53 -10.37 -14.26
N VAL A 593 35.27 -10.02 -14.50
CA VAL A 593 34.13 -10.60 -13.78
C VAL A 593 33.12 -11.16 -14.76
N ILE A 594 32.73 -12.42 -14.57
CA ILE A 594 31.50 -12.97 -15.15
C ILE A 594 30.43 -12.95 -14.06
N SER A 595 29.33 -12.26 -14.34
CA SER A 595 28.11 -12.34 -13.54
C SER A 595 27.07 -13.14 -14.31
N ALA A 596 26.44 -14.11 -13.65
CA ALA A 596 25.39 -14.93 -14.23
C ALA A 596 24.28 -15.16 -13.21
N GLY A 597 23.03 -15.10 -13.64
CA GLY A 597 21.87 -15.41 -12.83
C GLY A 597 20.77 -16.08 -13.63
N ILE A 598 20.04 -16.98 -12.98
CA ILE A 598 18.90 -17.71 -13.50
C ILE A 598 17.79 -17.75 -12.44
N SER A 599 16.53 -17.63 -12.85
CA SER A 599 15.34 -17.88 -12.03
C SER A 599 14.40 -18.77 -12.82
N GLN A 600 14.23 -20.00 -12.33
CA GLN A 600 13.49 -21.08 -12.99
C GLN A 600 12.21 -21.37 -12.22
N GLN A 601 11.06 -21.41 -12.89
CA GLN A 601 9.86 -22.03 -12.32
C GLN A 601 10.08 -23.53 -12.19
N ILE A 602 9.90 -24.06 -10.99
CA ILE A 602 10.00 -25.49 -10.70
C ILE A 602 8.61 -26.12 -10.83
N TYR A 603 7.64 -25.68 -10.02
CA TYR A 603 6.27 -26.15 -10.08
C TYR A 603 5.28 -25.08 -9.58
N GLY A 604 4.23 -24.83 -10.36
CA GLY A 604 3.17 -23.88 -10.07
C GLY A 604 3.72 -22.50 -9.66
N PRO A 605 3.40 -22.00 -8.46
CA PRO A 605 3.87 -20.69 -7.98
C PRO A 605 5.35 -20.67 -7.55
N PHE A 606 6.03 -21.82 -7.45
CA PHE A 606 7.39 -21.90 -6.93
C PHE A 606 8.45 -21.64 -8.01
N ARG A 607 9.39 -20.74 -7.69
CA ARG A 607 10.61 -20.51 -8.46
C ARG A 607 11.85 -20.70 -7.61
N PHE A 608 12.91 -21.17 -8.24
CA PHE A 608 14.25 -21.22 -7.68
C PHE A 608 15.19 -20.32 -8.49
N GLY A 609 15.87 -19.41 -7.82
CA GLY A 609 16.85 -18.51 -8.37
C GLY A 609 18.26 -18.81 -7.86
N PHE A 610 19.23 -18.66 -8.74
CA PHE A 610 20.64 -18.68 -8.44
C PHE A 610 21.31 -17.52 -9.16
N GLN A 611 22.12 -16.74 -8.47
CA GLN A 611 22.92 -15.67 -9.05
C GLN A 611 24.32 -15.70 -8.48
N THR A 612 25.34 -15.50 -9.31
CA THR A 612 26.73 -15.47 -8.90
C THR A 612 27.54 -14.47 -9.72
N ALA A 613 28.54 -13.87 -9.10
CA ALA A 613 29.57 -13.07 -9.74
C ALA A 613 30.93 -13.69 -9.41
N ILE A 614 31.75 -13.95 -10.42
CA ILE A 614 33.01 -14.69 -10.29
C ILE A 614 34.13 -13.91 -10.99
N ASN A 615 35.22 -13.67 -10.26
CA ASN A 615 36.45 -13.14 -10.81
C ASN A 615 37.13 -14.25 -11.65
N VAL A 616 37.28 -14.02 -12.95
CA VAL A 616 37.73 -15.02 -13.93
C VAL A 616 39.20 -15.39 -13.74
N ASP A 617 40.04 -14.44 -13.31
CA ASP A 617 41.49 -14.65 -13.14
C ASP A 617 41.80 -15.45 -11.85
N THR A 618 40.97 -15.33 -10.81
CA THR A 618 41.20 -15.98 -9.51
C THR A 618 40.27 -17.16 -9.23
N GLY A 619 39.19 -17.33 -10.02
CA GLY A 619 38.13 -18.30 -9.77
C GLY A 619 37.26 -18.02 -8.53
N LYS A 620 37.51 -16.92 -7.80
CA LYS A 620 36.78 -16.58 -6.57
C LYS A 620 35.44 -15.93 -6.87
N ALA A 621 34.38 -16.40 -6.21
CA ALA A 621 33.08 -15.75 -6.26
C ALA A 621 33.10 -14.46 -5.41
N SER A 622 32.80 -13.32 -6.02
CA SER A 622 32.62 -12.04 -5.34
C SER A 622 31.21 -11.88 -4.77
N ASN A 623 30.22 -12.62 -5.26
CA ASN A 623 28.93 -12.79 -4.59
C ASN A 623 28.25 -14.05 -5.12
N THR A 624 27.51 -14.75 -4.27
CA THR A 624 26.62 -15.85 -4.65
C THR A 624 25.34 -15.73 -3.85
N ASP A 625 24.21 -15.93 -4.51
CA ASP A 625 22.85 -15.78 -3.99
C ASP A 625 21.99 -16.96 -4.41
N TYR A 626 21.32 -17.58 -3.43
CA TYR A 626 20.25 -18.54 -3.63
C TYR A 626 18.93 -17.89 -3.26
N ILE A 627 17.92 -18.04 -4.11
CA ILE A 627 16.62 -17.40 -3.96
C ILE A 627 15.53 -18.47 -4.13
N ILE A 628 14.59 -18.54 -3.19
CA ILE A 628 13.38 -19.35 -3.30
C ILE A 628 12.21 -18.38 -3.29
N GLU A 629 11.32 -18.48 -4.27
CA GLU A 629 10.13 -17.64 -4.38
C GLU A 629 8.86 -18.48 -4.46
N TYR A 630 7.81 -18.02 -3.80
CA TYR A 630 6.44 -18.47 -3.95
C TYR A 630 5.59 -17.28 -4.39
N ASN A 631 5.15 -17.27 -5.65
CA ASN A 631 4.49 -16.13 -6.27
C ASN A 631 3.04 -16.45 -6.66
N ARG A 632 2.14 -15.59 -6.19
CA ARG A 632 0.71 -15.55 -6.52
C ARG A 632 0.37 -14.15 -7.07
N ARG A 633 -0.87 -13.92 -7.49
CA ARG A 633 -1.27 -12.64 -8.12
C ARG A 633 -1.38 -11.53 -7.08
N THR A 634 -1.93 -11.82 -5.90
CA THR A 634 -2.10 -10.84 -4.82
C THR A 634 -0.96 -10.80 -3.81
N TYR A 635 -0.15 -11.85 -3.72
CA TYR A 635 0.96 -11.91 -2.77
C TYR A 635 2.17 -12.67 -3.33
N GLY A 636 3.32 -12.44 -2.71
CA GLY A 636 4.54 -13.20 -2.95
C GLY A 636 5.35 -13.34 -1.67
N VAL A 637 6.08 -14.44 -1.55
CA VAL A 637 7.02 -14.68 -0.45
C VAL A 637 8.35 -15.12 -1.06
N SER A 638 9.45 -14.51 -0.66
CA SER A 638 10.77 -14.96 -1.11
C SER A 638 11.79 -15.01 0.02
N LEU A 639 12.60 -16.06 0.02
CA LEU A 639 13.78 -16.22 0.86
C LEU A 639 15.03 -16.10 -0.01
N ARG A 640 15.94 -15.20 0.35
CA ARG A 640 17.27 -15.06 -0.26
C ARG A 640 18.33 -15.40 0.77
N TYR A 641 19.33 -16.18 0.37
CA TYR A 641 20.51 -16.47 1.19
C TYR A 641 21.79 -16.32 0.36
N SER A 642 22.74 -15.54 0.88
CA SER A 642 24.09 -15.45 0.34
C SER A 642 25.08 -16.15 1.28
N PRO A 643 25.73 -17.26 0.88
CA PRO A 643 26.81 -17.84 1.67
C PRO A 643 28.06 -16.95 1.70
N THR A 644 28.31 -16.17 0.63
CA THR A 644 29.47 -15.27 0.54
C THR A 644 29.36 -14.10 1.52
N LEU A 645 28.16 -13.53 1.66
CA LEU A 645 27.88 -12.47 2.63
C LEU A 645 27.47 -13.01 4.01
N GLN A 646 27.12 -14.30 4.10
CA GLN A 646 26.56 -15.02 5.24
C GLN A 646 25.26 -14.41 5.80
N ILE A 647 24.40 -13.93 4.89
CA ILE A 647 23.20 -13.14 5.22
C ILE A 647 21.96 -13.74 4.54
N GLY A 648 20.86 -13.80 5.29
CA GLY A 648 19.56 -14.27 4.84
C GLY A 648 18.47 -13.21 4.97
N THR A 649 17.79 -12.90 3.86
CA THR A 649 16.70 -11.92 3.77
C THR A 649 15.38 -12.61 3.44
N PHE A 650 14.31 -12.21 4.11
CA PHE A 650 12.95 -12.69 3.85
C PHE A 650 12.05 -11.53 3.43
N MET A 651 11.38 -11.66 2.28
CA MET A 651 10.53 -10.60 1.72
C MET A 651 9.09 -11.11 1.55
N ILE A 652 8.12 -10.27 1.88
CA ILE A 652 6.71 -10.45 1.54
C ILE A 652 6.28 -9.31 0.61
N ARG A 653 5.68 -9.66 -0.53
CA ARG A 653 4.96 -8.75 -1.42
C ARG A 653 3.46 -8.88 -1.21
N ILE A 654 2.75 -7.77 -1.20
CA ILE A 654 1.28 -7.71 -1.37
C ILE A 654 1.00 -6.80 -2.58
N SER A 655 0.51 -7.36 -3.69
CA SER A 655 0.37 -6.65 -4.97
C SER A 655 -0.90 -5.78 -5.03
N ASP A 656 -0.78 -4.53 -5.49
CA ASP A 656 -1.93 -3.64 -5.71
C ASP A 656 -2.57 -3.90 -7.09
N PHE A 657 -3.85 -3.56 -7.25
CA PHE A 657 -4.59 -3.72 -8.50
C PHE A 657 -5.55 -2.57 -8.79
N ASN A 658 -5.67 -2.22 -10.06
CA ASN A 658 -6.77 -1.42 -10.63
C ASN A 658 -7.53 -2.27 -11.66
N TRP A 659 -8.85 -2.06 -11.73
CA TRP A 659 -9.75 -2.75 -12.67
C TRP A 659 -10.94 -1.86 -13.05
N VAL A 660 -11.65 -2.29 -14.11
CA VAL A 660 -12.95 -1.75 -14.54
C VAL A 660 -13.94 -2.91 -14.58
N GLY A 661 -15.19 -2.68 -14.16
CA GLY A 661 -16.22 -3.72 -14.02
C GLY A 661 -16.67 -3.86 -12.57
N GLY A 662 -17.77 -4.57 -12.35
CA GLY A 662 -18.17 -4.99 -11.00
C GLY A 662 -17.53 -6.32 -10.65
N ALA A 663 -17.06 -6.45 -9.41
CA ALA A 663 -16.43 -7.68 -8.96
C ALA A 663 -17.39 -8.58 -8.16
N ASP A 664 -17.39 -9.87 -8.48
CA ASP A 664 -18.29 -10.89 -7.93
C ASP A 664 -18.19 -11.03 -6.39
N PRO A 665 -19.17 -11.62 -5.70
CA PRO A 665 -19.03 -12.00 -4.29
C PRO A 665 -17.79 -12.88 -4.03
N PHE A 666 -17.24 -12.90 -2.82
CA PHE A 666 -16.01 -13.65 -2.52
C PHE A 666 -16.25 -15.17 -2.45
N SER A 667 -17.48 -15.61 -2.16
CA SER A 667 -17.89 -17.02 -2.18
C SER A 667 -18.38 -17.47 -3.55
N LEU A 668 -18.04 -18.72 -3.91
CA LEU A 668 -18.54 -19.43 -5.09
C LEU A 668 -19.83 -20.23 -4.81
N GLU A 669 -20.57 -19.93 -3.73
CA GLU A 669 -21.82 -20.63 -3.44
C GLU A 669 -22.85 -20.36 -4.55
N GLU A 670 -23.65 -21.39 -4.89
CA GLU A 670 -24.43 -21.48 -6.13
C GLU A 670 -25.50 -20.38 -6.32
N VAL A 671 -25.74 -19.58 -5.28
CA VAL A 671 -26.65 -18.43 -5.26
C VAL A 671 -25.95 -17.19 -5.79
N LYS A 672 -25.69 -17.17 -7.11
CA LYS A 672 -25.39 -15.92 -7.80
C LYS A 672 -26.58 -14.96 -7.67
N PRO A 673 -26.40 -13.70 -7.21
CA PRO A 673 -27.51 -12.79 -6.99
C PRO A 673 -28.20 -12.42 -8.31
N VAL A 674 -29.51 -12.69 -8.40
CA VAL A 674 -30.34 -12.32 -9.55
C VAL A 674 -30.69 -10.82 -9.46
N VAL A 675 -29.93 -9.98 -10.15
CA VAL A 675 -30.18 -8.53 -10.21
C VAL A 675 -31.07 -8.23 -11.42
N GLY A 676 -32.32 -7.82 -11.17
CA GLY A 676 -33.26 -7.44 -12.22
C GLY A 676 -33.82 -8.60 -13.06
N GLY A 677 -33.80 -9.83 -12.53
CA GLY A 677 -34.39 -11.01 -13.20
C GLY A 677 -33.44 -11.78 -14.13
N VAL A 678 -32.18 -11.38 -14.24
CA VAL A 678 -31.17 -12.08 -15.05
C VAL A 678 -30.15 -12.79 -14.15
N ARG A 679 -29.87 -14.06 -14.43
CA ARG A 679 -28.78 -14.81 -13.80
C ARG A 679 -27.45 -14.34 -14.40
N GLN A 680 -26.47 -14.00 -13.57
CA GLN A 680 -25.10 -13.78 -14.05
C GLN A 680 -24.49 -15.15 -14.43
N ASP A 681 -23.93 -15.30 -15.62
CA ASP A 681 -23.28 -16.55 -16.08
C ASP A 681 -21.77 -16.58 -15.83
#